data_AF-A0A091GA46-F1
#
_entry.id   AF-A0A091GA46-F1
#
_cell.length_a   1.000
_cell.length_b   1.000
_cell.length_c   1.000
_cell.angle_alpha   90.00
_cell.angle_beta   90.00
_cell.angle_gamma   90.00
#
_symmetry.space_group_name_H-M   'P 1'
#
loop_
_entity.id
_entity.type
_entity.pdbx_description
1 polymer ?
#
loop_
_entity_poly.entity_id
_entity_poly.type
_entity_poly.pdbx_seq_one_letter_code
_entity_poly.pdbx_strand_id
1 'polypeptide(L)'
;EEGEVDGKAIPDLTAPVSAVQAAVSNLVRVGKETVQTTEDQILKRDMPPAFIKVENACTKLVRAAQMLQADPYSVPARDYLIDGSRGILSGTSDLLLTFDEAEVRKIIRVCKGILEYLTVAEVVETMEDLVTYTKNLGPGMTKMAKMIDERQQELTHQEHRVMLVNSMNTVKELLPVLISAMKIFVTTKNSKSQGIEEALKNRNFTVEKMSAEINEIIRVLQLTSWDEDAWASKDTEAMKRALALIDSKMNQAKGWLRDPNAPPGDAGEQAIRQILDEAGKAGELCAGKERREILGTCKTLGQMTDQLADLRARGQGATPMAMQKAQQVSQGLDLLTAKVENAARKLETMTNSKQAIAKKIDAAQNWLADPNGGSEGEEYIRGIMAEARKVAELCEEPKERDDILRSLGEIAPLAAKLSELRRQGKGDSHEARALAKQIATSLQNLQSKTNRAVANTRPVKAAVHLEGKIEQAQRWIDNPTVADRGVGQAAIRGLVAEGRRLANVMMGPYRQDLLAKCDRVDQLAAQLADLAARGEGESPQARAIAAQLQDSLKDLKTRMQEAMTQEVSDIFSDTTTPIKLLAVAATAPSDAPNRDEASVFDERAANFENHAARLGATAEKAAAVGTANKTTVEGIQATVKSARELTPQVVSAARILLRNPGNQAAYEHFETMKNQWIDNVEKMTGLVDEAIDTKSLLDASEEAIKKDLDKCKVAMANMQPQMLVAGATSIARRANRILLVAKREVENSEDPKFREAVKAASDELSKTISPMVMDAKAVAGNISDPGLQKSFLDSGYRILGAVAKVREAFQPQEPDFPPPPDLEHLRLTDELAPPKPPLPEGEVPPPRPPPPEEKDEEFPEQKAGEAINQPMMMAARQLHDEARKWSSKGNDIIAAAKRMALLMAEMSRLVRGGSGNKRALIQCAKDIAKASDEVTRLAKEVAKQCTDKRIRTNLLQVCERIPTISTQLKILSTVKATMLGRTNISDEESEQATEMLVHNAQNLMQSVKETVREAEAASIKIRTDAGFTLRWVRKTPWYQ
;
A
#
# COMPACT_ATOMS: atom_id res chain seq x y z
N GLU A 1 16.74 0.94 39.98
CA GLU A 1 15.38 0.64 40.48
C GLU A 1 15.35 0.02 41.88
N GLU A 2 15.57 -1.28 42.10
CA GLU A 2 15.44 -1.85 43.48
C GLU A 2 16.36 -1.17 44.51
N GLY A 3 17.60 -0.85 44.12
CA GLY A 3 18.50 -0.07 44.98
C GLY A 3 18.36 1.45 44.88
N GLU A 4 17.65 1.99 43.88
CA GLU A 4 17.57 3.44 43.61
C GLU A 4 16.24 4.06 44.07
N VAL A 5 15.13 3.36 43.82
CA VAL A 5 13.77 3.76 44.16
C VAL A 5 13.31 3.10 45.47
N ASP A 6 13.51 1.80 45.61
CA ASP A 6 13.08 1.07 46.83
C ASP A 6 14.12 1.13 47.96
N GLY A 7 15.34 1.64 47.67
CA GLY A 7 16.44 1.74 48.62
C GLY A 7 16.92 0.40 49.17
N LYS A 8 16.69 -0.71 48.46
CA LYS A 8 17.05 -2.06 48.89
C LYS A 8 18.47 -2.44 48.49
N ALA A 9 19.10 -3.30 49.27
CA ALA A 9 20.37 -3.94 48.89
C ALA A 9 20.19 -4.72 47.57
N ILE A 10 21.09 -4.50 46.60
CA ILE A 10 21.10 -5.29 45.36
C ILE A 10 21.72 -6.66 45.68
N PRO A 11 21.06 -7.78 45.31
CA PRO A 11 21.57 -9.13 45.59
C PRO A 11 22.85 -9.43 44.79
N ASP A 12 23.54 -10.52 45.12
CA ASP A 12 24.73 -10.96 44.39
C ASP A 12 24.42 -11.20 42.90
N LEU A 13 25.06 -10.42 42.04
CA LEU A 13 24.89 -10.46 40.59
C LEU A 13 25.93 -11.31 39.87
N THR A 14 26.86 -11.96 40.59
CA THR A 14 27.97 -12.72 39.98
C THR A 14 27.48 -13.80 39.03
N ALA A 15 26.48 -14.59 39.45
CA ALA A 15 25.89 -15.64 38.62
C ALA A 15 25.12 -15.07 37.40
N PRO A 16 24.18 -14.11 37.56
CA PRO A 16 23.51 -13.45 36.43
C PRO A 16 24.47 -12.82 35.41
N VAL A 17 25.49 -12.10 35.88
CA VAL A 17 26.47 -11.42 35.01
C VAL A 17 27.36 -12.44 34.29
N SER A 18 27.74 -13.54 34.96
CA SER A 18 28.49 -14.62 34.32
C SER A 18 27.69 -15.27 33.18
N ALA A 19 26.37 -15.44 33.35
CA ALA A 19 25.50 -15.94 32.29
C ALA A 19 25.45 -14.99 31.07
N VAL A 20 25.37 -13.67 31.31
CA VAL A 20 25.44 -12.66 30.24
C VAL A 20 26.78 -12.73 29.51
N GLN A 21 27.89 -12.84 30.25
CA GLN A 21 29.23 -12.96 29.67
C GLN A 21 29.34 -14.22 28.80
N ALA A 22 28.83 -15.37 29.27
CA ALA A 22 28.83 -16.60 28.50
C ALA A 22 28.04 -16.49 27.19
N ALA A 23 26.88 -15.81 27.23
CA ALA A 23 26.03 -15.61 26.05
C ALA A 23 26.75 -14.81 24.94
N VAL A 24 27.47 -13.74 25.29
CA VAL A 24 28.16 -12.89 24.29
C VAL A 24 29.57 -13.36 23.96
N SER A 25 30.20 -14.17 24.80
CA SER A 25 31.58 -14.66 24.59
C SER A 25 31.72 -15.45 23.30
N ASN A 26 30.75 -16.30 22.96
CA ASN A 26 30.78 -17.05 21.71
C ASN A 26 30.63 -16.13 20.50
N LEU A 27 29.76 -15.13 20.58
CA LEU A 27 29.53 -14.17 19.50
C LEU A 27 30.79 -13.34 19.20
N VAL A 28 31.46 -12.84 20.24
CA VAL A 28 32.74 -12.12 20.11
C VAL A 28 33.84 -13.01 19.55
N ARG A 29 33.93 -14.27 20.01
CA ARG A 29 34.91 -15.23 19.52
C ARG A 29 34.75 -15.47 18.02
N VAL A 30 33.53 -15.77 17.57
CA VAL A 30 33.21 -15.93 16.14
C VAL A 30 33.49 -14.65 15.36
N GLY A 31 33.19 -13.47 15.92
CA GLY A 31 33.54 -12.18 15.32
C GLY A 31 35.04 -12.01 15.07
N LYS A 32 35.88 -12.34 16.07
CA LYS A 32 37.34 -12.28 15.94
C LYS A 32 37.89 -13.28 14.92
N GLU A 33 37.40 -14.52 14.96
CA GLU A 33 37.76 -15.56 13.99
C GLU A 33 37.40 -15.12 12.56
N THR A 34 36.20 -14.59 12.36
CA THR A 34 35.69 -14.11 11.06
C THR A 34 36.54 -12.97 10.49
N VAL A 35 36.94 -11.99 11.32
CA VAL A 35 37.77 -10.85 10.88
C VAL A 35 39.15 -11.28 10.41
N GLN A 36 39.72 -12.32 11.04
CA GLN A 36 41.04 -12.83 10.65
C GLN A 36 41.00 -13.54 9.30
N THR A 37 39.94 -14.29 9.01
CA THR A 37 39.82 -15.10 7.80
C THR A 37 39.15 -14.39 6.63
N THR A 38 38.42 -13.31 6.86
CA THR A 38 37.67 -12.61 5.80
C THR A 38 38.58 -11.78 4.89
N GLU A 39 38.19 -11.67 3.63
CA GLU A 39 38.79 -10.71 2.67
C GLU A 39 37.97 -9.41 2.56
N ASP A 40 36.78 -9.35 3.18
CA ASP A 40 35.92 -8.15 3.19
C ASP A 40 36.55 -7.05 4.04
N GLN A 41 37.00 -5.98 3.38
CA GLN A 41 37.65 -4.83 4.01
C GLN A 41 36.69 -4.02 4.90
N ILE A 42 35.41 -3.95 4.54
CA ILE A 42 34.39 -3.25 5.33
C ILE A 42 34.18 -4.03 6.63
N LEU A 43 34.06 -5.36 6.53
CA LEU A 43 33.94 -6.23 7.71
C LEU A 43 35.17 -6.13 8.63
N LYS A 44 36.38 -6.07 8.07
CA LYS A 44 37.63 -5.88 8.83
C LYS A 44 37.67 -4.57 9.60
N ARG A 45 37.08 -3.51 9.05
CA ARG A 45 37.02 -2.18 9.67
C ARG A 45 35.92 -2.09 10.74
N ASP A 46 34.74 -2.60 10.45
CA ASP A 46 33.53 -2.31 11.23
C ASP A 46 33.27 -3.33 12.36
N MET A 47 33.73 -4.58 12.19
CA MET A 47 33.55 -5.62 13.21
C MET A 47 34.35 -5.35 14.51
N PRO A 48 35.62 -4.87 14.49
CA PRO A 48 36.37 -4.65 15.72
C PRO A 48 35.77 -3.63 16.69
N PRO A 49 35.33 -2.44 16.25
CA PRO A 49 34.62 -1.51 17.12
C PRO A 49 33.39 -2.14 17.81
N ALA A 50 32.64 -2.99 17.10
CA ALA A 50 31.45 -3.64 17.62
C ALA A 50 31.77 -4.64 18.75
N PHE A 51 32.71 -5.56 18.53
CA PHE A 51 33.06 -6.52 19.60
C PHE A 51 33.84 -5.88 20.75
N ILE A 52 34.65 -4.84 20.52
CA ILE A 52 35.32 -4.07 21.58
C ILE A 52 34.28 -3.44 22.52
N LYS A 53 33.18 -2.92 21.96
CA LYS A 53 32.07 -2.36 22.73
C LYS A 53 31.43 -3.42 23.63
N VAL A 54 31.22 -4.65 23.13
CA VAL A 54 30.70 -5.79 23.90
C VAL A 54 31.67 -6.21 25.02
N GLU A 55 32.96 -6.30 24.74
CA GLU A 55 33.98 -6.69 25.72
C GLU A 55 34.12 -5.65 26.85
N ASN A 56 34.12 -4.36 26.48
CA ASN A 56 34.13 -3.26 27.44
C ASN A 56 32.87 -3.29 28.32
N ALA A 57 31.70 -3.56 27.74
CA ALA A 57 30.45 -3.66 28.46
C ALA A 57 30.44 -4.85 29.44
N CYS A 58 30.91 -6.03 29.03
CA CYS A 58 31.09 -7.18 29.91
C CYS A 58 32.01 -6.85 31.09
N THR A 59 33.15 -6.21 30.80
CA THR A 59 34.12 -5.82 31.83
C THR A 59 33.50 -4.86 32.84
N LYS A 60 32.69 -3.90 32.38
CA LYS A 60 31.94 -2.99 33.25
C LYS A 60 30.93 -3.73 34.12
N LEU A 61 30.18 -4.69 33.57
CA LEU A 61 29.21 -5.49 34.33
C LEU A 61 29.88 -6.34 35.42
N VAL A 62 31.00 -7.00 35.11
CA VAL A 62 31.75 -7.80 36.08
C VAL A 62 32.29 -6.93 37.21
N ARG A 63 32.85 -5.75 36.88
CA ARG A 63 33.28 -4.78 37.90
C ARG A 63 32.11 -4.31 38.77
N ALA A 64 30.96 -4.00 38.16
CA ALA A 64 29.76 -3.62 38.91
C ALA A 64 29.31 -4.74 39.87
N ALA A 65 29.31 -6.00 39.42
CA ALA A 65 28.96 -7.15 40.26
C ALA A 65 29.92 -7.30 41.45
N GLN A 66 31.23 -7.18 41.23
CA GLN A 66 32.24 -7.22 42.30
C GLN A 66 32.04 -6.09 43.32
N MET A 67 31.76 -4.87 42.84
CA MET A 67 31.51 -3.73 43.71
C MET A 67 30.23 -3.89 44.52
N LEU A 68 29.16 -4.44 43.95
CA LEU A 68 27.90 -4.73 44.65
C LEU A 68 28.00 -5.90 45.61
N GLN A 69 28.84 -6.89 45.30
CA GLN A 69 29.16 -7.98 46.22
C GLN A 69 29.88 -7.47 47.47
N ALA A 70 30.77 -6.48 47.32
CA ALA A 70 31.47 -5.84 48.42
C ALA A 70 30.59 -4.83 49.18
N ASP A 71 29.82 -4.01 48.46
CA ASP A 71 28.88 -3.03 49.00
C ASP A 71 27.56 -3.06 48.21
N PRO A 72 26.50 -3.71 48.75
CA PRO A 72 25.20 -3.84 48.10
C PRO A 72 24.46 -2.51 47.83
N TYR A 73 24.93 -1.38 48.37
CA TYR A 73 24.35 -0.05 48.18
C TYR A 73 25.21 0.89 47.31
N SER A 74 26.30 0.39 46.73
CA SER A 74 27.29 1.17 45.97
C SER A 74 26.67 1.94 44.80
N VAL A 75 26.67 3.28 44.90
CA VAL A 75 26.20 4.18 43.82
C VAL A 75 27.03 4.04 42.54
N PRO A 76 28.37 4.07 42.59
CA PRO A 76 29.18 3.94 41.39
C PRO A 76 28.98 2.59 40.68
N ALA A 77 28.70 1.52 41.43
CA ALA A 77 28.41 0.21 40.84
C ALA A 77 27.07 0.21 40.09
N ARG A 78 26.05 0.91 40.59
CA ARG A 78 24.76 1.07 39.91
C ARG A 78 24.90 1.78 38.56
N ASP A 79 25.77 2.80 38.47
CA ASP A 79 26.07 3.48 37.22
C ASP A 79 26.80 2.58 36.22
N TYR A 80 27.82 1.84 36.68
CA TYR A 80 28.53 0.86 35.84
C TYR A 80 27.60 -0.26 35.35
N LEU A 81 26.63 -0.69 36.17
CA LEU A 81 25.67 -1.73 35.81
C LEU A 81 24.77 -1.29 34.64
N ILE A 82 24.28 -0.04 34.67
CA ILE A 82 23.43 0.52 33.61
C ILE A 82 24.23 0.75 32.33
N ASP A 83 25.41 1.38 32.43
CA ASP A 83 26.29 1.60 31.28
C ASP A 83 26.75 0.27 30.65
N GLY A 84 27.08 -0.72 31.47
CA GLY A 84 27.41 -2.08 31.03
C GLY A 84 26.23 -2.74 30.33
N SER A 85 25.02 -2.66 30.88
CA SER A 85 23.81 -3.26 30.30
C SER A 85 23.48 -2.67 28.92
N ARG A 86 23.51 -1.34 28.81
CA ARG A 86 23.35 -0.62 27.53
C ARG A 86 24.44 -0.99 26.53
N GLY A 87 25.69 -1.06 27.00
CA GLY A 87 26.84 -1.45 26.18
C GLY A 87 26.70 -2.85 25.60
N ILE A 88 26.13 -3.81 26.35
CA ILE A 88 25.84 -5.15 25.84
C ILE A 88 24.76 -5.10 24.77
N LEU A 89 23.62 -4.43 25.02
CA LEU A 89 22.52 -4.37 24.06
C LEU A 89 22.94 -3.71 22.74
N SER A 90 23.55 -2.53 22.84
CA SER A 90 24.00 -1.80 21.65
C SER A 90 25.18 -2.51 20.96
N GLY A 91 26.18 -2.98 21.70
CA GLY A 91 27.32 -3.69 21.11
C GLY A 91 26.95 -5.00 20.43
N THR A 92 26.03 -5.78 21.00
CA THR A 92 25.55 -7.02 20.36
C THR A 92 24.70 -6.73 19.13
N SER A 93 23.87 -5.68 19.16
CA SER A 93 23.14 -5.21 17.99
C SER A 93 24.07 -4.79 16.86
N ASP A 94 25.07 -3.94 17.15
CA ASP A 94 26.08 -3.48 16.18
C ASP A 94 26.85 -4.68 15.60
N LEU A 95 27.20 -5.65 16.45
CA LEU A 95 27.95 -6.84 16.05
C LEU A 95 27.14 -7.74 15.11
N LEU A 96 25.88 -8.03 15.44
CA LEU A 96 24.97 -8.81 14.59
C LEU A 96 24.64 -8.08 13.29
N LEU A 97 24.46 -6.76 13.34
CA LEU A 97 24.23 -5.94 12.15
C LEU A 97 25.42 -6.01 11.19
N THR A 98 26.65 -5.92 11.70
CA THR A 98 27.85 -5.98 10.85
C THR A 98 27.99 -7.34 10.15
N PHE A 99 27.64 -8.43 10.84
CA PHE A 99 27.55 -9.76 10.23
C PHE A 99 26.48 -9.80 9.11
N ASP A 100 25.29 -9.30 9.40
CA ASP A 100 24.17 -9.28 8.45
C ASP A 100 24.49 -8.47 7.18
N GLU A 101 25.07 -7.29 7.34
CA GLU A 101 25.51 -6.44 6.22
C GLU A 101 26.54 -7.14 5.33
N ALA A 102 27.42 -7.97 5.90
CA ALA A 102 28.37 -8.75 5.13
C ALA A 102 27.68 -9.83 4.27
N GLU A 103 26.68 -10.52 4.80
CA GLU A 103 25.87 -11.47 4.03
C GLU A 103 25.08 -10.76 2.92
N VAL A 104 24.46 -9.62 3.22
CA VAL A 104 23.77 -8.78 2.24
C VAL A 104 24.70 -8.32 1.12
N ARG A 105 25.93 -7.91 1.43
CA ARG A 105 26.94 -7.53 0.42
C ARG A 105 27.27 -8.66 -0.54
N LYS A 106 27.28 -9.92 -0.10
CA LYS A 106 27.49 -11.08 -0.99
C LYS A 106 26.36 -11.21 -2.01
N ILE A 107 25.11 -11.05 -1.56
CA ILE A 107 23.93 -11.10 -2.45
C ILE A 107 23.98 -9.95 -3.46
N ILE A 108 24.21 -8.71 -2.99
CA ILE A 108 24.30 -7.52 -3.84
C ILE A 108 25.39 -7.66 -4.91
N ARG A 109 26.53 -8.28 -4.58
CA ARG A 109 27.60 -8.54 -5.56
C ARG A 109 27.13 -9.41 -6.72
N VAL A 110 26.35 -10.46 -6.43
CA VAL A 110 25.75 -11.31 -7.47
C VAL A 110 24.74 -10.52 -8.30
N CYS A 111 23.87 -9.73 -7.66
CA CYS A 111 22.92 -8.87 -8.37
C CYS A 111 23.61 -7.87 -9.31
N LYS A 112 24.68 -7.20 -8.85
CA LYS A 112 25.48 -6.28 -9.66
C LYS A 112 26.16 -6.98 -10.83
N GLY A 113 26.70 -8.19 -10.63
CA GLY A 113 27.26 -8.99 -11.71
C GLY A 113 26.24 -9.32 -12.81
N ILE A 114 24.97 -9.57 -12.44
CA ILE A 114 23.90 -9.76 -13.42
C ILE A 114 23.54 -8.46 -14.13
N LEU A 115 23.47 -7.33 -13.42
CA LEU A 115 23.25 -6.01 -14.04
C LEU A 115 24.33 -5.70 -15.09
N GLU A 116 25.60 -5.94 -14.75
CA GLU A 116 26.72 -5.79 -15.68
C GLU A 116 26.56 -6.73 -16.87
N TYR A 117 26.20 -8.00 -16.65
CA TYR A 117 25.98 -8.95 -17.75
C TYR A 117 24.77 -8.62 -18.64
N LEU A 118 23.74 -7.95 -18.12
CA LEU A 118 22.61 -7.48 -18.91
C LEU A 118 23.03 -6.43 -19.95
N THR A 119 24.03 -5.60 -19.66
CA THR A 119 24.57 -4.62 -20.63
C THR A 119 25.17 -5.28 -21.87
N VAL A 120 25.69 -6.52 -21.73
CA VAL A 120 26.25 -7.30 -22.84
C VAL A 120 25.15 -7.70 -23.86
N ALA A 121 23.87 -7.64 -23.49
CA ALA A 121 22.78 -7.93 -24.42
C ALA A 121 22.79 -7.00 -25.65
N GLU A 122 23.35 -5.78 -25.52
CA GLU A 122 23.41 -4.81 -26.60
C GLU A 122 24.30 -5.25 -27.76
N VAL A 123 25.40 -5.95 -27.45
CA VAL A 123 26.43 -6.39 -28.40
C VAL A 123 26.20 -7.78 -28.97
N VAL A 124 25.11 -8.46 -28.58
CA VAL A 124 24.73 -9.76 -29.14
C VAL A 124 24.08 -9.55 -30.51
N GLU A 125 24.79 -9.94 -31.57
CA GLU A 125 24.35 -9.74 -32.95
C GLU A 125 24.12 -11.05 -33.72
N THR A 126 24.63 -12.18 -33.23
CA THR A 126 24.52 -13.49 -33.89
C THR A 126 23.78 -14.53 -33.05
N MET A 127 23.32 -15.61 -33.70
CA MET A 127 22.59 -16.69 -33.00
C MET A 127 23.53 -17.49 -32.08
N GLU A 128 24.79 -17.63 -32.47
CA GLU A 128 25.83 -18.29 -31.67
C GLU A 128 26.13 -17.49 -30.40
N ASP A 129 26.25 -16.16 -30.53
CA ASP A 129 26.43 -15.26 -29.38
C ASP A 129 25.23 -15.32 -28.43
N LEU A 130 24.00 -15.40 -28.96
CA LEU A 130 22.78 -15.52 -28.16
C LEU A 130 22.75 -16.83 -27.35
N VAL A 131 23.14 -17.95 -27.94
CA VAL A 131 23.23 -19.23 -27.23
C VAL A 131 24.27 -19.15 -26.11
N THR A 132 25.43 -18.55 -26.39
CA THR A 132 26.49 -18.34 -25.40
C THR A 132 26.03 -17.43 -24.27
N TYR A 133 25.36 -16.33 -24.60
CA TYR A 133 24.76 -15.39 -23.65
C TYR A 133 23.80 -16.10 -22.70
N THR A 134 22.89 -16.91 -23.24
CA THR A 134 21.89 -17.66 -22.46
C THR A 134 22.55 -18.68 -21.53
N LYS A 135 23.57 -19.40 -22.02
CA LYS A 135 24.33 -20.40 -21.24
C LYS A 135 25.05 -19.79 -20.04
N ASN A 136 25.52 -18.55 -20.18
CA ASN A 136 26.24 -17.84 -19.12
C ASN A 136 25.31 -17.09 -18.15
N LEU A 137 24.20 -16.54 -18.64
CA LEU A 137 23.23 -15.83 -17.81
C LEU A 137 22.43 -16.79 -16.90
N GLY A 138 22.00 -17.95 -17.42
CA GLY A 138 21.13 -18.89 -16.71
C GLY A 138 21.62 -19.30 -15.30
N PRO A 139 22.88 -19.74 -15.14
CA PRO A 139 23.45 -20.07 -13.82
C PRO A 139 23.49 -18.89 -12.86
N GLY A 140 23.84 -17.69 -13.36
CA GLY A 140 23.87 -16.47 -12.56
C GLY A 140 22.49 -16.08 -12.03
N MET A 141 21.46 -16.17 -12.89
CA MET A 141 20.06 -15.93 -12.53
C MET A 141 19.54 -16.92 -11.50
N THR A 142 19.87 -18.22 -11.68
CA THR A 142 19.49 -19.28 -10.74
C THR A 142 20.12 -19.06 -9.36
N LYS A 143 21.41 -18.71 -9.34
CA LYS A 143 22.13 -18.38 -8.10
C LYS A 143 21.52 -17.17 -7.40
N MET A 144 21.24 -16.09 -8.15
CA MET A 144 20.61 -14.88 -7.61
C MET A 144 19.24 -15.20 -7.00
N ALA A 145 18.39 -15.94 -7.73
CA ALA A 145 17.06 -16.33 -7.26
C ALA A 145 17.11 -17.16 -5.98
N LYS A 146 18.06 -18.11 -5.88
CA LYS A 146 18.25 -18.93 -4.68
C LYS A 146 18.68 -18.09 -3.47
N MET A 147 19.67 -17.21 -3.65
CA MET A 147 20.16 -16.36 -2.55
C MET A 147 19.08 -15.39 -2.03
N ILE A 148 18.23 -14.87 -2.92
CA ILE A 148 17.11 -14.01 -2.52
C ILE A 148 16.03 -14.81 -1.81
N ASP A 149 15.74 -16.04 -2.24
CA ASP A 149 14.75 -16.90 -1.59
C ASP A 149 15.20 -17.33 -0.18
N GLU A 150 16.47 -17.69 0.00
CA GLU A 150 17.03 -17.96 1.33
C GLU A 150 16.93 -16.70 2.21
N ARG A 151 17.30 -15.53 1.67
CA ARG A 151 17.27 -14.27 2.42
C ARG A 151 15.87 -13.84 2.84
N GLN A 152 14.87 -13.96 1.97
CA GLN A 152 13.50 -13.53 2.34
C GLN A 152 12.92 -14.37 3.48
N GLN A 153 13.38 -15.61 3.68
CA GLN A 153 12.92 -16.46 4.79
C GLN A 153 13.45 -15.97 6.15
N GLU A 154 14.60 -15.29 6.16
CA GLU A 154 15.24 -14.74 7.37
C GLU A 154 14.66 -13.38 7.79
N LEU A 155 14.00 -12.67 6.87
CA LEU A 155 13.48 -11.33 7.12
C LEU A 155 12.26 -11.34 8.04
N THR A 156 12.24 -10.41 8.99
CA THR A 156 11.12 -10.23 9.93
C THR A 156 10.05 -9.28 9.41
N HIS A 157 10.42 -8.33 8.55
CA HIS A 157 9.49 -7.39 7.92
C HIS A 157 8.82 -8.02 6.69
N GLN A 158 7.55 -8.40 6.83
CA GLN A 158 6.78 -9.02 5.75
C GLN A 158 6.70 -8.17 4.48
N GLU A 159 6.64 -6.85 4.62
CA GLU A 159 6.61 -5.94 3.47
C GLU A 159 7.86 -6.08 2.60
N HIS A 160 9.05 -6.20 3.21
CA HIS A 160 10.30 -6.40 2.47
C HIS A 160 10.33 -7.76 1.76
N ARG A 161 9.83 -8.81 2.44
CA ARG A 161 9.72 -10.16 1.83
C ARG A 161 8.87 -10.14 0.57
N VAL A 162 7.70 -9.49 0.63
CA VAL A 162 6.80 -9.36 -0.50
C VAL A 162 7.47 -8.59 -1.65
N MET A 163 8.17 -7.49 -1.36
CA MET A 163 8.89 -6.73 -2.38
C MET A 163 9.97 -7.56 -3.07
N LEU A 164 10.80 -8.29 -2.31
CA LEU A 164 11.83 -9.18 -2.88
C LEU A 164 11.24 -10.29 -3.75
N VAL A 165 10.21 -10.96 -3.25
CA VAL A 165 9.54 -12.06 -3.98
C VAL A 165 8.90 -11.54 -5.26
N ASN A 166 8.21 -10.41 -5.20
CA ASN A 166 7.56 -9.82 -6.38
C ASN A 166 8.57 -9.41 -7.44
N SER A 167 9.61 -8.64 -7.10
CA SER A 167 10.63 -8.22 -8.06
C SER A 167 11.39 -9.43 -8.64
N MET A 168 11.71 -10.44 -7.83
CA MET A 168 12.38 -11.64 -8.33
C MET A 168 11.47 -12.47 -9.26
N ASN A 169 10.16 -12.53 -9.00
CA ASN A 169 9.21 -13.19 -9.90
C ASN A 169 9.11 -12.46 -11.24
N THR A 170 9.03 -11.12 -11.24
CA THR A 170 9.07 -10.33 -12.48
C THR A 170 10.36 -10.58 -13.27
N VAL A 171 11.52 -10.63 -12.60
CA VAL A 171 12.79 -10.95 -13.24
C VAL A 171 12.78 -12.35 -13.87
N LYS A 172 12.15 -13.35 -13.23
CA LYS A 172 12.00 -14.70 -13.80
C LYS A 172 11.06 -14.71 -15.02
N GLU A 173 9.95 -13.98 -14.97
CA GLU A 173 8.98 -13.87 -16.05
C GLU A 173 9.53 -13.13 -17.28
N LEU A 174 10.46 -12.18 -17.08
CA LEU A 174 11.09 -11.43 -18.16
C LEU A 174 12.24 -12.18 -18.86
N LEU A 175 12.83 -13.19 -18.23
CA LEU A 175 13.95 -13.94 -18.82
C LEU A 175 13.56 -14.64 -20.15
N PRO A 176 12.42 -15.36 -20.26
CA PRO A 176 11.95 -15.88 -21.55
C PRO A 176 11.68 -14.79 -22.60
N VAL A 177 11.17 -13.63 -22.16
CA VAL A 177 10.88 -12.49 -23.03
C VAL A 177 12.17 -11.90 -23.60
N LEU A 178 13.22 -11.79 -22.78
CA LEU A 178 14.53 -11.30 -23.21
C LEU A 178 15.14 -12.23 -24.26
N ILE A 179 15.11 -13.54 -24.01
CA ILE A 179 15.62 -14.55 -24.96
C ILE A 179 14.85 -14.46 -26.28
N SER A 180 13.51 -14.36 -26.21
CA SER A 180 12.65 -14.22 -27.39
C SER A 180 12.92 -12.92 -28.16
N ALA A 181 13.06 -11.79 -27.47
CA ALA A 181 13.37 -10.49 -28.05
C ALA A 181 14.74 -10.46 -28.74
N MET A 182 15.76 -11.08 -28.13
CA MET A 182 17.09 -11.21 -28.75
C MET A 182 17.05 -12.15 -29.96
N LYS A 183 16.32 -13.27 -29.88
CA LYS A 183 16.16 -14.21 -31.00
C LYS A 183 15.52 -13.53 -32.21
N ILE A 184 14.45 -12.76 -32.01
CA ILE A 184 13.80 -12.03 -33.11
C ILE A 184 14.71 -10.93 -33.65
N PHE A 185 15.41 -10.17 -32.79
CA PHE A 185 16.37 -9.16 -33.23
C PHE A 185 17.45 -9.74 -34.15
N VAL A 186 18.12 -10.81 -33.73
CA VAL A 186 19.17 -11.48 -34.52
C VAL A 186 18.58 -12.03 -35.83
N THR A 187 17.38 -12.62 -35.77
CA THR A 187 16.71 -13.17 -36.97
C THR A 187 16.43 -12.07 -37.98
N THR A 188 15.76 -10.99 -37.56
CA THR A 188 15.37 -9.85 -38.41
C THR A 188 16.58 -9.09 -38.94
N LYS A 189 17.66 -8.97 -38.15
CA LYS A 189 18.92 -8.34 -38.57
C LYS A 189 19.61 -9.15 -39.67
N ASN A 190 19.69 -10.47 -39.51
CA ASN A 190 20.33 -11.37 -40.47
C ASN A 190 19.56 -11.46 -41.80
N SER A 191 18.23 -11.44 -41.74
CA SER A 191 17.38 -11.44 -42.94
C SER A 191 17.23 -10.07 -43.61
N LYS A 192 17.80 -8.99 -43.03
CA LYS A 192 17.59 -7.59 -43.44
C LYS A 192 16.11 -7.23 -43.63
N SER A 193 15.24 -7.85 -42.84
CA SER A 193 13.79 -7.69 -42.95
C SER A 193 13.32 -6.43 -42.23
N GLN A 194 12.18 -5.88 -42.64
CA GLN A 194 11.56 -4.76 -41.94
C GLN A 194 11.14 -5.19 -40.52
N GLY A 195 11.28 -4.30 -39.52
CA GLY A 195 10.94 -4.61 -38.12
C GLY A 195 12.11 -4.64 -37.13
N ILE A 196 13.34 -4.32 -37.57
CA ILE A 196 14.54 -4.38 -36.71
C ILE A 196 14.48 -3.40 -35.54
N GLU A 197 13.92 -2.21 -35.76
CA GLU A 197 13.77 -1.19 -34.70
C GLU A 197 12.80 -1.64 -33.62
N GLU A 198 11.66 -2.24 -33.99
CA GLU A 198 10.71 -2.79 -33.04
C GLU A 198 11.34 -3.92 -32.21
N ALA A 199 12.08 -4.83 -32.85
CA ALA A 199 12.78 -5.91 -32.16
C ALA A 199 13.84 -5.39 -31.18
N LEU A 200 14.60 -4.37 -31.60
CA LEU A 200 15.60 -3.69 -30.76
C LEU A 200 14.93 -3.00 -29.55
N LYS A 201 13.82 -2.30 -29.77
CA LYS A 201 13.05 -1.64 -28.70
C LYS A 201 12.51 -2.65 -27.69
N ASN A 202 11.95 -3.79 -28.14
CA ASN A 202 11.46 -4.84 -27.24
C ASN A 202 12.60 -5.46 -26.41
N ARG A 203 13.77 -5.70 -27.02
CA ARG A 203 14.97 -6.19 -26.30
C ARG A 203 15.39 -5.19 -25.22
N ASN A 204 15.58 -3.93 -25.59
CA ASN A 204 16.08 -2.90 -24.67
C ASN A 204 15.07 -2.63 -23.53
N PHE A 205 13.78 -2.56 -23.84
CA PHE A 205 12.72 -2.45 -22.83
C PHE A 205 12.82 -3.58 -21.79
N THR A 206 13.01 -4.82 -22.24
CA THR A 206 13.11 -5.98 -21.35
C THR A 206 14.36 -5.89 -20.46
N VAL A 207 15.51 -5.48 -21.02
CA VAL A 207 16.76 -5.26 -20.28
C VAL A 207 16.61 -4.16 -19.23
N GLU A 208 16.04 -3.01 -19.59
CA GLU A 208 15.80 -1.88 -18.69
C GLU A 208 14.88 -2.28 -17.54
N LYS A 209 13.78 -2.98 -17.85
CA LYS A 209 12.82 -3.43 -16.84
C LYS A 209 13.42 -4.45 -15.89
N MET A 210 14.15 -5.46 -16.39
CA MET A 210 14.87 -6.41 -15.55
C MET A 210 15.89 -5.71 -14.66
N SER A 211 16.62 -4.74 -15.22
CA SER A 211 17.61 -3.97 -14.47
C SER A 211 16.97 -3.12 -13.36
N ALA A 212 15.81 -2.52 -13.62
CA ALA A 212 15.06 -1.76 -12.61
C ALA A 212 14.63 -2.65 -11.43
N GLU A 213 14.10 -3.84 -11.70
CA GLU A 213 13.69 -4.79 -10.64
C GLU A 213 14.90 -5.34 -9.86
N ILE A 214 16.05 -5.58 -10.51
CA ILE A 214 17.28 -5.98 -9.81
C ILE A 214 17.81 -4.84 -8.92
N ASN A 215 17.72 -3.59 -9.37
CA ASN A 215 18.06 -2.44 -8.52
C ASN A 215 17.11 -2.28 -7.33
N GLU A 216 15.82 -2.57 -7.51
CA GLU A 216 14.86 -2.58 -6.39
C GLU A 216 15.18 -3.69 -5.38
N ILE A 217 15.54 -4.89 -5.85
CA ILE A 217 16.04 -5.97 -4.99
C ILE A 217 17.25 -5.51 -4.18
N ILE A 218 18.25 -4.90 -4.82
CA ILE A 218 19.45 -4.38 -4.16
C ILE A 218 19.08 -3.36 -3.08
N ARG A 219 18.13 -2.47 -3.37
CA ARG A 219 17.65 -1.46 -2.42
C ARG A 219 16.97 -2.11 -1.20
N VAL A 220 16.02 -3.01 -1.43
CA VAL A 220 15.25 -3.67 -0.37
C VAL A 220 16.13 -4.54 0.53
N LEU A 221 17.14 -5.20 -0.04
CA LEU A 221 18.10 -6.01 0.73
C LEU A 221 18.89 -5.21 1.78
N GLN A 222 19.05 -3.90 1.59
CA GLN A 222 19.78 -3.01 2.50
C GLN A 222 18.90 -2.40 3.59
N LEU A 223 17.59 -2.67 3.58
CA LEU A 223 16.67 -2.13 4.57
C LEU A 223 16.78 -2.88 5.90
N THR A 224 17.26 -2.18 6.94
CA THR A 224 17.39 -2.68 8.32
C THR A 224 16.21 -2.27 9.21
N SER A 225 15.41 -1.31 8.75
CA SER A 225 14.23 -0.79 9.44
C SER A 225 13.14 -0.41 8.42
N TRP A 226 12.16 0.38 8.84
CA TRP A 226 11.01 0.75 8.01
C TRP A 226 11.42 1.58 6.80
N ASP A 227 10.81 1.30 5.65
CA ASP A 227 11.16 1.96 4.38
C ASP A 227 10.60 3.39 4.29
N GLU A 228 11.39 4.37 4.72
CA GLU A 228 11.06 5.80 4.60
C GLU A 228 11.10 6.31 3.14
N ASP A 229 11.73 5.55 2.23
CA ASP A 229 12.02 5.94 0.85
C ASP A 229 11.14 5.28 -0.21
N ALA A 230 10.39 4.23 0.14
CA ALA A 230 9.41 3.54 -0.72
C ALA A 230 8.50 4.51 -1.49
N TRP A 231 8.21 5.66 -0.90
CA TRP A 231 7.25 6.63 -1.41
C TRP A 231 7.85 7.66 -2.37
N ALA A 232 9.13 8.04 -2.20
CA ALA A 232 9.73 9.14 -2.98
C ALA A 232 9.84 8.81 -4.47
N SER A 233 10.25 7.58 -4.79
CA SER A 233 10.31 7.09 -6.17
C SER A 233 8.91 6.97 -6.78
N LYS A 234 7.93 6.48 -6.01
CA LYS A 234 6.53 6.36 -6.46
C LYS A 234 5.89 7.70 -6.80
N ASP A 235 6.13 8.73 -5.98
CA ASP A 235 5.54 10.06 -6.19
C ASP A 235 6.13 10.77 -7.40
N THR A 236 7.46 10.67 -7.58
CA THR A 236 8.15 11.21 -8.76
C THR A 236 7.63 10.56 -10.05
N GLU A 237 7.51 9.23 -10.04
CA GLU A 237 6.99 8.47 -11.18
C GLU A 237 5.51 8.78 -11.46
N ALA A 238 4.69 8.95 -10.41
CA ALA A 238 3.29 9.32 -10.55
C ALA A 238 3.13 10.71 -11.16
N MET A 239 3.95 11.69 -10.76
CA MET A 239 3.95 13.04 -11.35
C MET A 239 4.38 13.02 -12.83
N LYS A 240 5.45 12.27 -13.18
CA LYS A 240 5.88 12.12 -14.58
C LYS A 240 4.79 11.48 -15.45
N ARG A 241 4.09 10.49 -14.92
CA ARG A 241 2.96 9.86 -15.60
C ARG A 241 1.80 10.82 -15.80
N ALA A 242 1.44 11.59 -14.78
CA ALA A 242 0.39 12.60 -14.89
C ALA A 242 0.74 13.61 -15.99
N LEU A 243 1.98 14.10 -16.04
CA LEU A 243 2.47 15.00 -17.09
C LEU A 243 2.37 14.38 -18.49
N ALA A 244 2.87 13.16 -18.67
CA ALA A 244 2.79 12.47 -19.96
C ALA A 244 1.33 12.30 -20.44
N LEU A 245 0.39 12.06 -19.52
CA LEU A 245 -1.03 11.96 -19.85
C LEU A 245 -1.62 13.33 -20.21
N ILE A 246 -1.28 14.38 -19.44
CA ILE A 246 -1.68 15.76 -19.72
C ILE A 246 -1.22 16.16 -21.13
N ASP A 247 0.05 15.93 -21.45
CA ASP A 247 0.65 16.24 -22.76
C ASP A 247 -0.07 15.52 -23.90
N SER A 248 -0.36 14.23 -23.71
CA SER A 248 -1.07 13.41 -24.71
C SER A 248 -2.49 13.91 -25.00
N LYS A 249 -3.15 14.54 -24.04
CA LYS A 249 -4.54 15.03 -24.15
C LYS A 249 -4.65 16.50 -24.49
N MET A 250 -3.56 17.27 -24.36
CA MET A 250 -3.56 18.72 -24.53
C MET A 250 -4.09 19.16 -25.89
N ASN A 251 -3.67 18.50 -26.98
CA ASN A 251 -4.10 18.85 -28.33
C ASN A 251 -5.61 18.62 -28.55
N GLN A 252 -6.14 17.51 -28.04
CA GLN A 252 -7.56 17.17 -28.13
C GLN A 252 -8.41 18.18 -27.33
N ALA A 253 -7.99 18.49 -26.11
CA ALA A 253 -8.63 19.49 -25.26
C ALA A 253 -8.63 20.89 -25.90
N LYS A 254 -7.48 21.34 -26.42
CA LYS A 254 -7.37 22.64 -27.11
C LYS A 254 -8.14 22.68 -28.43
N GLY A 255 -8.37 21.54 -29.07
CA GLY A 255 -9.25 21.44 -30.24
C GLY A 255 -10.69 21.80 -29.89
N TRP A 256 -11.20 21.23 -28.80
CA TRP A 256 -12.56 21.49 -28.31
C TRP A 256 -12.78 22.95 -27.91
N LEU A 257 -11.79 23.59 -27.29
CA LEU A 257 -11.87 24.99 -26.89
C LEU A 257 -11.84 25.94 -28.11
N ARG A 258 -11.13 25.55 -29.18
CA ARG A 258 -11.03 26.33 -30.43
C ARG A 258 -12.30 26.27 -31.27
N ASP A 259 -13.06 25.18 -31.21
CA ASP A 259 -14.31 25.02 -31.94
C ASP A 259 -15.52 25.51 -31.11
N PRO A 260 -16.17 26.63 -31.47
CA PRO A 260 -17.34 27.13 -30.75
C PRO A 260 -18.57 26.21 -30.84
N ASN A 261 -18.60 25.30 -31.82
CA ASN A 261 -19.71 24.38 -32.07
C ASN A 261 -19.46 22.97 -31.52
N ALA A 262 -18.30 22.72 -30.89
CA ALA A 262 -17.98 21.39 -30.40
C ALA A 262 -18.95 20.98 -29.27
N PRO A 263 -19.60 19.80 -29.38
CA PRO A 263 -20.67 19.41 -28.50
C PRO A 263 -20.18 19.12 -27.07
N PRO A 264 -20.92 19.52 -26.03
CA PRO A 264 -20.68 19.08 -24.67
C PRO A 264 -20.76 17.55 -24.56
N GLY A 265 -19.85 16.96 -23.77
CA GLY A 265 -19.75 15.53 -23.50
C GLY A 265 -18.92 14.72 -24.50
N ASP A 266 -18.41 15.34 -25.57
CA ASP A 266 -17.56 14.69 -26.55
C ASP A 266 -16.16 14.35 -26.01
N ALA A 267 -15.33 13.71 -26.85
CA ALA A 267 -13.97 13.32 -26.47
C ALA A 267 -13.07 14.53 -26.15
N GLY A 268 -13.40 15.73 -26.65
CA GLY A 268 -12.69 16.97 -26.41
C GLY A 268 -12.93 17.54 -25.01
N GLU A 269 -14.19 17.60 -24.57
CA GLU A 269 -14.52 17.97 -23.19
C GLU A 269 -13.93 16.96 -22.19
N GLN A 270 -14.03 15.66 -22.51
CA GLN A 270 -13.46 14.60 -21.68
C GLN A 270 -11.94 14.74 -21.55
N ALA A 271 -11.24 15.15 -22.62
CA ALA A 271 -9.80 15.42 -22.56
C ALA A 271 -9.45 16.56 -21.58
N ILE A 272 -10.25 17.65 -21.55
CA ILE A 272 -10.06 18.74 -20.56
C ILE A 272 -10.21 18.19 -19.14
N ARG A 273 -11.29 17.43 -18.88
CA ARG A 273 -11.55 16.88 -17.55
C ARG A 273 -10.45 15.90 -17.11
N GLN A 274 -9.93 15.08 -18.02
CA GLN A 274 -8.78 14.21 -17.76
C GLN A 274 -7.52 14.99 -17.39
N ILE A 275 -7.21 16.09 -18.09
CA ILE A 275 -6.07 16.96 -17.76
C ILE A 275 -6.21 17.52 -16.34
N LEU A 276 -7.40 18.04 -16.00
CA LEU A 276 -7.66 18.60 -14.67
C LEU A 276 -7.57 17.53 -13.56
N ASP A 277 -8.05 16.32 -13.81
CA ASP A 277 -7.96 15.20 -12.88
C ASP A 277 -6.50 14.78 -12.64
N GLU A 278 -5.69 14.61 -13.70
CA GLU A 278 -4.28 14.24 -13.58
C GLU A 278 -3.44 15.35 -12.93
N ALA A 279 -3.69 16.61 -13.28
CA ALA A 279 -3.04 17.75 -12.63
C ALA A 279 -3.42 17.84 -11.14
N GLY A 280 -4.69 17.54 -10.80
CA GLY A 280 -5.16 17.44 -9.43
C GLY A 280 -4.43 16.35 -8.65
N LYS A 281 -4.26 15.15 -9.23
CA LYS A 281 -3.50 14.05 -8.64
C LYS A 281 -2.04 14.43 -8.39
N ALA A 282 -1.41 15.11 -9.35
CA ALA A 282 -0.05 15.61 -9.15
C ALA A 282 0.01 16.65 -8.02
N GLY A 283 -0.94 17.58 -7.97
CA GLY A 283 -1.05 18.57 -6.89
C GLY A 283 -1.26 17.96 -5.50
N GLU A 284 -1.98 16.83 -5.41
CA GLU A 284 -2.18 16.07 -4.18
C GLU A 284 -0.88 15.46 -3.62
N LEU A 285 0.15 15.28 -4.47
CA LEU A 285 1.48 14.82 -4.09
C LEU A 285 2.42 15.98 -3.63
N CYS A 286 1.97 17.23 -3.74
CA CYS A 286 2.71 18.39 -3.26
C CYS A 286 2.34 18.73 -1.80
N ALA A 287 3.19 19.49 -1.11
CA ALA A 287 2.91 20.01 0.23
C ALA A 287 2.66 21.53 0.24
N GLY A 288 2.02 22.02 1.30
CA GLY A 288 1.95 23.45 1.63
C GLY A 288 1.24 24.33 0.58
N LYS A 289 1.92 25.38 0.13
CA LYS A 289 1.38 26.41 -0.78
C LYS A 289 1.24 25.89 -2.21
N GLU A 290 2.25 25.19 -2.72
CA GLU A 290 2.28 24.63 -4.08
C GLU A 290 1.05 23.75 -4.36
N ARG A 291 0.73 22.85 -3.42
CA ARG A 291 -0.49 22.05 -3.46
C ARG A 291 -1.75 22.88 -3.61
N ARG A 292 -1.94 23.89 -2.73
CA ARG A 292 -3.15 24.73 -2.73
C ARG A 292 -3.32 25.49 -4.04
N GLU A 293 -2.23 25.94 -4.64
CA GLU A 293 -2.28 26.65 -5.92
C GLU A 293 -2.66 25.75 -7.09
N ILE A 294 -2.08 24.55 -7.18
CA ILE A 294 -2.39 23.59 -8.26
C ILE A 294 -3.87 23.17 -8.15
N LEU A 295 -4.31 22.76 -6.95
CA LEU A 295 -5.69 22.33 -6.72
C LEU A 295 -6.70 23.48 -6.92
N GLY A 296 -6.36 24.69 -6.47
CA GLY A 296 -7.19 25.88 -6.68
C GLY A 296 -7.34 26.23 -8.17
N THR A 297 -6.27 26.07 -8.95
CA THR A 297 -6.30 26.27 -10.41
C THR A 297 -7.17 25.21 -11.07
N CYS A 298 -7.04 23.93 -10.70
CA CYS A 298 -7.89 22.84 -11.20
C CYS A 298 -9.38 23.12 -10.96
N LYS A 299 -9.73 23.54 -9.73
CA LYS A 299 -11.13 23.87 -9.37
C LYS A 299 -11.69 25.02 -10.21
N THR A 300 -10.90 26.09 -10.37
CA THR A 300 -11.30 27.27 -11.16
C THR A 300 -11.54 26.90 -12.62
N LEU A 301 -10.61 26.15 -13.23
CA LEU A 301 -10.73 25.72 -14.63
C LEU A 301 -11.86 24.71 -14.83
N GLY A 302 -12.11 23.82 -13.87
CA GLY A 302 -13.25 22.91 -13.89
C GLY A 302 -14.58 23.67 -13.93
N GLN A 303 -14.75 24.64 -13.04
CA GLN A 303 -15.96 25.49 -13.01
C GLN A 303 -16.13 26.31 -14.30
N MET A 304 -15.04 26.86 -14.85
CA MET A 304 -15.08 27.56 -16.14
C MET A 304 -15.49 26.62 -17.28
N THR A 305 -15.03 25.37 -17.25
CA THR A 305 -15.37 24.34 -18.25
C THR A 305 -16.85 23.97 -18.15
N ASP A 306 -17.39 23.80 -16.94
CA ASP A 306 -18.82 23.52 -16.74
C ASP A 306 -19.70 24.69 -17.24
N GLN A 307 -19.29 25.94 -16.96
CA GLN A 307 -19.97 27.13 -17.49
C GLN A 307 -19.94 27.17 -19.02
N LEU A 308 -18.81 26.83 -19.63
CA LEU A 308 -18.69 26.79 -21.10
C LEU A 308 -19.54 25.67 -21.72
N ALA A 309 -19.56 24.49 -21.10
CA ALA A 309 -20.37 23.36 -21.54
C ALA A 309 -21.87 23.69 -21.47
N ASP A 310 -22.34 24.33 -20.40
CA ASP A 310 -23.74 24.78 -20.27
C ASP A 310 -24.10 25.85 -21.31
N LEU A 311 -23.22 26.82 -21.57
CA LEU A 311 -23.41 27.80 -22.64
C LEU A 311 -23.52 27.12 -24.01
N ARG A 312 -22.66 26.14 -24.30
CA ARG A 312 -22.70 25.38 -25.57
C ARG A 312 -23.97 24.52 -25.68
N ALA A 313 -24.40 23.88 -24.59
CA ALA A 313 -25.66 23.11 -24.56
C ALA A 313 -26.88 23.99 -24.85
N ARG A 314 -26.84 25.27 -24.46
CA ARG A 314 -27.86 26.28 -24.77
C ARG A 314 -27.70 26.91 -26.16
N GLY A 315 -26.78 26.42 -26.99
CA GLY A 315 -26.49 26.97 -28.32
C GLY A 315 -25.73 28.31 -28.31
N GLN A 316 -25.16 28.71 -27.18
CA GLN A 316 -24.48 30.00 -26.98
C GLN A 316 -22.95 29.91 -27.14
N GLY A 317 -22.44 28.86 -27.79
CA GLY A 317 -21.00 28.60 -27.93
C GLY A 317 -20.22 29.67 -28.70
N ALA A 318 -20.85 30.32 -29.67
CA ALA A 318 -20.25 31.40 -30.48
C ALA A 318 -20.41 32.81 -29.87
N THR A 319 -20.95 32.92 -28.64
CA THR A 319 -21.07 34.24 -27.99
C THR A 319 -19.69 34.78 -27.59
N PRO A 320 -19.46 36.11 -27.58
CA PRO A 320 -18.19 36.69 -27.14
C PRO A 320 -17.77 36.22 -25.75
N MET A 321 -18.74 36.06 -24.84
CA MET A 321 -18.51 35.56 -23.49
C MET A 321 -18.05 34.09 -23.48
N ALA A 322 -18.68 33.22 -24.29
CA ALA A 322 -18.29 31.81 -24.38
C ALA A 322 -16.90 31.64 -25.01
N MET A 323 -16.61 32.38 -26.09
CA MET A 323 -15.28 32.37 -26.72
C MET A 323 -14.19 32.90 -25.78
N GLN A 324 -14.49 33.96 -25.02
CA GLN A 324 -13.56 34.47 -24.00
C GLN A 324 -13.29 33.45 -22.89
N LYS A 325 -14.34 32.77 -22.39
CA LYS A 325 -14.18 31.70 -21.41
C LYS A 325 -13.36 30.53 -21.96
N ALA A 326 -13.62 30.11 -23.20
CA ALA A 326 -12.86 29.04 -23.85
C ALA A 326 -11.36 29.41 -23.95
N GLN A 327 -11.06 30.67 -24.30
CA GLN A 327 -9.69 31.17 -24.34
C GLN A 327 -9.03 31.21 -22.94
N GLN A 328 -9.77 31.62 -21.91
CA GLN A 328 -9.30 31.60 -20.52
C GLN A 328 -8.97 30.18 -20.04
N VAL A 329 -9.83 29.20 -20.37
CA VAL A 329 -9.56 27.79 -20.06
C VAL A 329 -8.30 27.32 -20.78
N SER A 330 -8.13 27.65 -22.06
CA SER A 330 -6.95 27.28 -22.85
C SER A 330 -5.65 27.79 -22.23
N GLN A 331 -5.59 29.08 -21.89
CA GLN A 331 -4.44 29.68 -21.21
C GLN A 331 -4.22 29.12 -19.79
N GLY A 332 -5.32 28.82 -19.11
CA GLY A 332 -5.29 28.20 -17.79
C GLY A 332 -4.71 26.79 -17.80
N LEU A 333 -5.00 25.99 -18.83
CA LEU A 333 -4.41 24.65 -18.99
C LEU A 333 -2.89 24.73 -19.18
N ASP A 334 -2.39 25.72 -19.91
CA ASP A 334 -0.94 25.95 -20.08
C ASP A 334 -0.28 26.33 -18.75
N LEU A 335 -0.88 27.25 -18.01
CA LEU A 335 -0.39 27.65 -16.68
C LEU A 335 -0.39 26.47 -15.69
N LEU A 336 -1.46 25.68 -15.70
CA LEU A 336 -1.60 24.52 -14.83
C LEU A 336 -0.52 23.48 -15.14
N THR A 337 -0.28 23.18 -16.42
CA THR A 337 0.75 22.24 -16.85
C THR A 337 2.13 22.70 -16.41
N ALA A 338 2.48 23.98 -16.63
CA ALA A 338 3.74 24.55 -16.17
C ALA A 338 3.93 24.47 -14.65
N LYS A 339 2.86 24.66 -13.85
CA LYS A 339 2.92 24.49 -12.39
C LYS A 339 3.20 23.04 -12.00
N VAL A 340 2.56 22.07 -12.65
CA VAL A 340 2.78 20.65 -12.38
C VAL A 340 4.19 20.22 -12.80
N GLU A 341 4.70 20.71 -13.94
CA GLU A 341 6.08 20.46 -14.39
C GLU A 341 7.12 20.96 -13.39
N ASN A 342 6.93 22.16 -12.84
CA ASN A 342 7.81 22.73 -11.84
C ASN A 342 7.83 21.89 -10.55
N ALA A 343 6.65 21.48 -10.07
CA ALA A 343 6.52 20.63 -8.89
C ALA A 343 7.20 19.25 -9.10
N ALA A 344 6.97 18.63 -10.26
CA ALA A 344 7.57 17.34 -10.61
C ALA A 344 9.11 17.42 -10.65
N ARG A 345 9.64 18.44 -11.32
CA ARG A 345 11.10 18.66 -11.43
C ARG A 345 11.74 18.93 -10.08
N LYS A 346 11.07 19.70 -9.23
CA LYS A 346 11.52 20.00 -7.86
C LYS A 346 11.60 18.73 -7.02
N LEU A 347 10.54 17.92 -6.98
CA LEU A 347 10.51 16.66 -6.25
C LEU A 347 11.57 15.67 -6.74
N GLU A 348 11.69 15.53 -8.07
CA GLU A 348 12.72 14.71 -8.69
C GLU A 348 14.13 15.16 -8.31
N THR A 349 14.41 16.47 -8.39
CA THR A 349 15.73 17.02 -8.07
C THR A 349 16.08 16.78 -6.61
N MET A 350 15.16 17.03 -5.67
CA MET A 350 15.38 16.77 -4.24
C MET A 350 15.63 15.28 -3.97
N THR A 351 14.87 14.39 -4.61
CA THR A 351 15.02 12.93 -4.46
C THR A 351 16.36 12.45 -5.03
N ASN A 352 16.75 12.94 -6.20
CA ASN A 352 18.02 12.62 -6.83
C ASN A 352 19.22 13.14 -6.01
N SER A 353 19.12 14.37 -5.47
CA SER A 353 20.13 14.91 -4.56
C SER A 353 20.24 14.08 -3.27
N LYS A 354 19.12 13.64 -2.68
CA LYS A 354 19.13 12.71 -1.54
C LYS A 354 19.87 11.41 -1.87
N GLN A 355 19.56 10.77 -3.00
CA GLN A 355 20.22 9.53 -3.42
C GLN A 355 21.71 9.75 -3.73
N ALA A 356 22.07 10.87 -4.35
CA ALA A 356 23.45 11.22 -4.64
C ALA A 356 24.26 11.48 -3.35
N ILE A 357 23.67 12.12 -2.34
CA ILE A 357 24.28 12.27 -1.01
C ILE A 357 24.55 10.90 -0.41
N ALA A 358 23.55 10.01 -0.39
CA ALA A 358 23.69 8.66 0.17
C ALA A 358 24.79 7.85 -0.53
N LYS A 359 24.88 7.89 -1.87
CA LYS A 359 25.95 7.18 -2.60
C LYS A 359 27.35 7.73 -2.32
N LYS A 360 27.48 9.06 -2.20
CA LYS A 360 28.76 9.73 -1.99
C LYS A 360 29.22 9.64 -0.53
N ILE A 361 28.30 9.53 0.44
CA ILE A 361 28.66 9.47 1.87
C ILE A 361 29.49 8.23 2.18
N ASP A 362 29.18 7.08 1.59
CA ASP A 362 29.95 5.84 1.79
C ASP A 362 31.41 6.00 1.35
N ALA A 363 31.63 6.58 0.17
CA ALA A 363 32.96 6.86 -0.36
C ALA A 363 33.70 7.89 0.50
N ALA A 364 32.99 8.93 0.97
CA ALA A 364 33.55 9.94 1.87
C ALA A 364 33.93 9.33 3.23
N GLN A 365 33.12 8.43 3.80
CA GLN A 365 33.41 7.74 5.06
C GLN A 365 34.65 6.84 4.93
N ASN A 366 34.78 6.11 3.82
CA ASN A 366 35.99 5.32 3.54
C ASN A 366 37.25 6.20 3.49
N TRP A 367 37.16 7.37 2.85
CA TRP A 367 38.28 8.31 2.79
C TRP A 367 38.59 8.97 4.14
N LEU A 368 37.58 9.31 4.94
CA LEU A 368 37.77 9.84 6.29
C LEU A 368 38.45 8.81 7.20
N ALA A 369 38.15 7.53 7.01
CA ALA A 369 38.76 6.43 7.75
C ALA A 369 40.21 6.13 7.33
N ASP A 370 40.59 6.39 6.07
CA ASP A 370 41.95 6.22 5.57
C ASP A 370 42.80 7.50 5.80
N PRO A 371 43.79 7.49 6.71
CA PRO A 371 44.66 8.64 6.98
C PRO A 371 45.51 9.07 5.77
N ASN A 372 45.70 8.17 4.79
CA ASN A 372 46.51 8.38 3.59
C ASN A 372 45.67 8.66 2.34
N GLY A 373 44.35 8.81 2.47
CA GLY A 373 43.48 9.06 1.33
C GLY A 373 43.85 10.34 0.57
N GLY A 374 43.96 10.24 -0.76
CA GLY A 374 44.35 11.34 -1.66
C GLY A 374 43.26 12.42 -1.84
N SER A 375 43.45 13.35 -2.79
CA SER A 375 42.53 14.48 -3.02
C SER A 375 41.13 14.08 -3.50
N GLU A 376 40.97 12.87 -4.04
CA GLU A 376 39.71 12.32 -4.54
C GLU A 376 38.61 12.28 -3.46
N GLY A 377 38.98 12.09 -2.20
CA GLY A 377 38.00 12.06 -1.11
C GLY A 377 37.41 13.40 -0.72
N GLU A 378 38.18 14.47 -0.92
CA GLU A 378 37.69 15.83 -0.75
C GLU A 378 36.60 16.14 -1.78
N GLU A 379 36.70 15.58 -3.00
CA GLU A 379 35.68 15.72 -4.03
C GLU A 379 34.36 15.06 -3.65
N TYR A 380 34.38 13.91 -2.95
CA TYR A 380 33.16 13.30 -2.43
C TYR A 380 32.47 14.21 -1.40
N ILE A 381 33.22 14.79 -0.46
CA ILE A 381 32.67 15.72 0.54
C ILE A 381 32.12 16.99 -0.12
N ARG A 382 32.87 17.57 -1.06
CA ARG A 382 32.42 18.72 -1.85
C ARG A 382 31.17 18.40 -2.67
N GLY A 383 31.11 17.21 -3.24
CA GLY A 383 29.96 16.68 -3.96
C GLY A 383 28.72 16.53 -3.06
N ILE A 384 28.87 16.04 -1.82
CA ILE A 384 27.78 15.95 -0.83
C ILE A 384 27.26 17.35 -0.48
N MET A 385 28.17 18.28 -0.18
CA MET A 385 27.81 19.66 0.16
C MET A 385 27.09 20.38 -1.00
N ALA A 386 27.48 20.13 -2.25
CA ALA A 386 26.83 20.68 -3.43
C ALA A 386 25.39 20.16 -3.58
N GLU A 387 25.16 18.85 -3.39
CA GLU A 387 23.80 18.29 -3.43
C GLU A 387 22.94 18.78 -2.27
N ALA A 388 23.50 18.89 -1.06
CA ALA A 388 22.79 19.44 0.09
C ALA A 388 22.40 20.92 -0.09
N ARG A 389 23.23 21.70 -0.81
CA ARG A 389 22.89 23.07 -1.20
C ARG A 389 21.68 23.12 -2.14
N LYS A 390 21.61 22.24 -3.14
CA LYS A 390 20.43 22.14 -4.02
C LYS A 390 19.16 21.84 -3.22
N VAL A 391 19.23 20.94 -2.24
CA VAL A 391 18.09 20.65 -1.33
C VAL A 391 17.66 21.90 -0.56
N ALA A 392 18.61 22.69 -0.05
CA ALA A 392 18.31 23.93 0.67
C ALA A 392 17.67 25.00 -0.24
N GLU A 393 18.15 25.14 -1.48
CA GLU A 393 17.60 26.10 -2.46
C GLU A 393 16.17 25.77 -2.88
N LEU A 394 15.82 24.47 -2.91
CA LEU A 394 14.47 23.98 -3.21
C LEU A 394 13.57 23.87 -1.96
N CYS A 395 14.09 24.16 -0.77
CA CYS A 395 13.32 24.10 0.47
C CYS A 395 12.49 25.39 0.66
N GLU A 396 11.18 25.22 0.89
CA GLU A 396 10.26 26.34 1.10
C GLU A 396 10.26 26.86 2.54
N GLU A 397 10.68 26.04 3.50
CA GLU A 397 10.69 26.39 4.93
C GLU A 397 11.98 27.14 5.28
N PRO A 398 11.93 28.44 5.61
CA PRO A 398 13.13 29.25 5.82
C PRO A 398 14.05 28.69 6.91
N LYS A 399 13.48 28.19 8.00
CA LYS A 399 14.23 27.63 9.12
C LYS A 399 15.04 26.40 8.71
N GLU A 400 14.44 25.47 7.96
CA GLU A 400 15.12 24.24 7.54
C GLU A 400 16.23 24.53 6.53
N ARG A 401 15.95 25.42 5.58
CA ARG A 401 16.96 25.92 4.64
C ARG A 401 18.17 26.48 5.39
N ASP A 402 17.93 27.38 6.33
CA ASP A 402 19.00 28.09 7.04
C ASP A 402 19.81 27.14 7.93
N ASP A 403 19.18 26.12 8.53
CA ASP A 403 19.87 25.07 9.30
C ASP A 403 20.76 24.17 8.43
N ILE A 404 20.34 23.86 7.20
CA ILE A 404 21.17 23.14 6.23
C ILE A 404 22.36 24.02 5.83
N LEU A 405 22.11 25.28 5.46
CA LEU A 405 23.16 26.23 5.04
C LEU A 405 24.20 26.46 6.15
N ARG A 406 23.78 26.54 7.42
CA ARG A 406 24.70 26.64 8.56
C ARG A 406 25.61 25.41 8.66
N SER A 407 25.04 24.21 8.52
CA SER A 407 25.80 22.95 8.55
C SER A 407 26.83 22.88 7.42
N LEU A 408 26.48 23.37 6.23
CA LEU A 408 27.42 23.48 5.10
C LEU A 408 28.58 24.44 5.41
N GLY A 409 28.30 25.54 6.10
CA GLY A 409 29.31 26.51 6.55
C GLY A 409 30.28 25.95 7.59
N GLU A 410 29.83 24.98 8.40
CA GLU A 410 30.66 24.31 9.43
C GLU A 410 31.52 23.19 8.85
N ILE A 411 31.00 22.39 7.90
CA ILE A 411 31.72 21.23 7.33
C ILE A 411 32.87 21.67 6.42
N ALA A 412 32.64 22.71 5.60
CA ALA A 412 33.63 23.19 4.64
C ALA A 412 35.01 23.53 5.24
N PRO A 413 35.13 24.35 6.32
CA PRO A 413 36.43 24.67 6.90
C PRO A 413 37.09 23.45 7.58
N LEU A 414 36.31 22.54 8.18
CA LEU A 414 36.85 21.33 8.78
C LEU A 414 37.47 20.41 7.72
N ALA A 415 36.76 20.19 6.60
CA ALA A 415 37.26 19.39 5.49
C ALA A 415 38.54 19.99 4.87
N ALA A 416 38.57 21.31 4.68
CA ALA A 416 39.77 22.00 4.18
C ALA A 416 40.96 21.85 5.14
N LYS A 417 40.73 21.99 6.46
CA LYS A 417 41.78 21.80 7.47
C LYS A 417 42.31 20.36 7.49
N LEU A 418 41.44 19.36 7.34
CA LEU A 418 41.86 17.95 7.27
C LEU A 418 42.70 17.67 6.02
N SER A 419 42.27 18.18 4.87
CA SER A 419 42.99 18.05 3.60
C SER A 419 44.39 18.67 3.71
N GLU A 420 44.50 19.84 4.31
CA GLU A 420 45.79 20.50 4.55
C GLU A 420 46.71 19.69 5.48
N LEU A 421 46.18 19.13 6.57
CA LEU A 421 46.95 18.26 7.46
C LEU A 421 47.47 17.01 6.73
N ARG A 422 46.66 16.39 5.86
CA ARG A 422 47.08 15.25 5.04
C ARG A 422 48.16 15.66 4.04
N ARG A 423 48.01 16.80 3.36
CA ARG A 423 49.00 17.36 2.42
C ARG A 423 50.35 17.65 3.09
N GLN A 424 50.34 18.06 4.37
CA GLN A 424 51.53 18.26 5.18
C GLN A 424 52.14 16.96 5.74
N GLY A 425 51.64 15.78 5.34
CA GLY A 425 52.09 14.49 5.87
C GLY A 425 51.64 14.19 7.30
N LYS A 426 50.74 15.01 7.87
CA LYS A 426 50.18 14.84 9.23
C LYS A 426 48.84 14.12 9.24
N GLY A 427 48.53 13.36 8.19
CA GLY A 427 47.25 12.64 8.03
C GLY A 427 46.97 11.64 9.15
N ASP A 428 48.02 11.05 9.73
CA ASP A 428 47.91 10.09 10.83
C ASP A 428 47.99 10.71 12.23
N SER A 429 48.09 12.04 12.32
CA SER A 429 48.16 12.73 13.61
C SER A 429 46.86 12.59 14.41
N HIS A 430 46.97 12.68 15.74
CA HIS A 430 45.80 12.68 16.63
C HIS A 430 44.80 13.79 16.25
N GLU A 431 45.30 14.97 15.85
CA GLU A 431 44.47 16.09 15.36
C GLU A 431 43.72 15.73 14.08
N ALA A 432 44.40 15.15 13.08
CA ALA A 432 43.77 14.75 11.82
C ALA A 432 42.71 13.65 12.02
N ARG A 433 42.99 12.64 12.86
CA ARG A 433 42.03 11.57 13.18
C ARG A 433 40.80 12.10 13.95
N ALA A 434 41.00 13.02 14.89
CA ALA A 434 39.90 13.65 15.61
C ALA A 434 39.02 14.50 14.68
N LEU A 435 39.65 15.28 13.79
CA LEU A 435 38.98 16.10 12.80
C LEU A 435 38.20 15.25 11.79
N ALA A 436 38.77 14.14 11.33
CA ALA A 436 38.08 13.19 10.44
C ALA A 436 36.81 12.61 11.10
N LYS A 437 36.88 12.25 12.38
CA LYS A 437 35.71 11.79 13.15
C LYS A 437 34.64 12.88 13.31
N GLN A 438 35.07 14.12 13.54
CA GLN A 438 34.17 15.26 13.64
C GLN A 438 33.44 15.50 12.31
N ILE A 439 34.16 15.48 11.18
CA ILE A 439 33.59 15.63 9.84
C ILE A 439 32.60 14.49 9.55
N ALA A 440 32.96 13.24 9.86
CA ALA A 440 32.08 12.09 9.68
C ALA A 440 30.74 12.27 10.40
N THR A 441 30.77 12.78 11.64
CA THR A 441 29.58 13.08 12.44
C THR A 441 28.76 14.20 11.81
N SER A 442 29.40 15.29 11.40
CA SER A 442 28.72 16.41 10.75
C SER A 442 28.09 16.02 9.41
N LEU A 443 28.72 15.12 8.64
CA LEU A 443 28.15 14.59 7.39
C LEU A 443 26.86 13.77 7.63
N GLN A 444 26.84 12.95 8.69
CA GLN A 444 25.63 12.21 9.09
C GLN A 444 24.51 13.18 9.52
N ASN A 445 24.85 14.20 10.30
CA ASN A 445 23.88 15.24 10.68
C ASN A 445 23.36 16.03 9.47
N LEU A 446 24.22 16.33 8.50
CA LEU A 446 23.80 16.96 7.25
C LEU A 446 22.84 16.06 6.46
N GLN A 447 23.13 14.76 6.36
CA GLN A 447 22.25 13.79 5.72
C GLN A 447 20.89 13.71 6.41
N SER A 448 20.83 13.72 7.74
CA SER A 448 19.57 13.75 8.49
C SER A 448 18.76 15.02 8.20
N LYS A 449 19.40 16.20 8.23
CA LYS A 449 18.75 17.48 7.93
C LYS A 449 18.22 17.54 6.49
N THR A 450 19.00 17.08 5.51
CA THR A 450 18.55 17.04 4.10
C THR A 450 17.43 16.03 3.90
N ASN A 451 17.53 14.84 4.50
CA ASN A 451 16.45 13.83 4.48
C ASN A 451 15.14 14.40 5.04
N ARG A 452 15.21 15.14 6.15
CA ARG A 452 14.03 15.81 6.75
C ARG A 452 13.43 16.86 5.82
N ALA A 453 14.26 17.70 5.18
CA ALA A 453 13.78 18.68 4.21
C ALA A 453 13.07 18.00 3.01
N VAL A 454 13.59 16.88 2.50
CA VAL A 454 12.91 16.08 1.44
C VAL A 454 11.63 15.40 1.98
N ALA A 455 11.58 15.02 3.24
CA ALA A 455 10.36 14.47 3.84
C ALA A 455 9.26 15.53 3.96
N ASN A 456 9.60 16.77 4.32
CA ASN A 456 8.63 17.83 4.55
C ASN A 456 8.03 18.43 3.27
N THR A 457 8.65 18.23 2.11
CA THR A 457 8.04 18.58 0.82
C THR A 457 6.96 17.61 0.37
N ARG A 458 6.83 16.46 1.05
CA ARG A 458 5.81 15.46 0.78
C ARG A 458 4.63 15.64 1.74
N PRO A 459 3.39 15.61 1.25
CA PRO A 459 2.22 15.66 2.10
C PRO A 459 2.08 14.36 2.89
N VAL A 460 1.38 14.44 4.02
CA VAL A 460 1.03 13.24 4.77
C VAL A 460 0.05 12.40 3.93
N LYS A 461 0.37 11.11 3.77
CA LYS A 461 -0.40 10.20 2.91
C LYS A 461 -1.59 9.61 3.65
N ALA A 462 -2.75 9.67 2.99
CA ALA A 462 -3.91 8.91 3.39
C ALA A 462 -3.73 7.42 3.04
N ALA A 463 -4.57 6.56 3.60
CA ALA A 463 -4.60 5.15 3.28
C ALA A 463 -4.89 4.90 1.79
N VAL A 464 -4.30 3.84 1.23
CA VAL A 464 -4.45 3.52 -0.20
C VAL A 464 -5.83 2.93 -0.49
N HIS A 465 -6.37 2.08 0.40
CA HIS A 465 -7.68 1.44 0.26
C HIS A 465 -8.82 2.28 0.88
N LEU A 466 -10.05 2.04 0.43
CA LEU A 466 -11.25 2.81 0.78
C LEU A 466 -11.53 2.84 2.29
N GLU A 467 -11.63 1.67 2.93
CA GLU A 467 -11.99 1.58 4.36
C GLU A 467 -10.97 2.30 5.26
N GLY A 468 -9.68 2.27 4.88
CA GLY A 468 -8.64 2.99 5.60
C GLY A 468 -8.82 4.51 5.50
N LYS A 469 -9.24 5.02 4.33
CA LYS A 469 -9.55 6.46 4.18
C LYS A 469 -10.78 6.85 4.99
N ILE A 470 -11.83 6.04 4.97
CA ILE A 470 -13.04 6.27 5.76
C ILE A 470 -12.71 6.31 7.25
N GLU A 471 -11.87 5.39 7.72
CA GLU A 471 -11.44 5.37 9.11
C GLU A 471 -10.61 6.61 9.49
N GLN A 472 -9.66 7.01 8.63
CA GLN A 472 -8.87 8.22 8.83
C GLN A 472 -9.75 9.49 8.86
N ALA A 473 -10.73 9.58 7.96
CA ALA A 473 -11.70 10.66 7.93
C ALA A 473 -12.55 10.67 9.20
N GLN A 474 -13.11 9.53 9.60
CA GLN A 474 -13.96 9.41 10.79
C GLN A 474 -13.22 9.83 12.06
N ARG A 475 -11.96 9.43 12.21
CA ARG A 475 -11.13 9.82 13.38
C ARG A 475 -11.02 11.34 13.52
N TRP A 476 -10.82 12.04 12.41
CA TRP A 476 -10.75 13.51 12.41
C TRP A 476 -12.13 14.14 12.66
N ILE A 477 -13.20 13.55 12.13
CA ILE A 477 -14.57 14.03 12.37
C ILE A 477 -14.95 13.91 13.85
N ASP A 478 -14.55 12.80 14.50
CA ASP A 478 -14.83 12.56 15.92
C ASP A 478 -14.05 13.51 16.83
N ASN A 479 -12.83 13.90 16.43
CA ASN A 479 -11.92 14.71 17.24
C ASN A 479 -11.19 15.77 16.40
N PRO A 480 -11.89 16.80 15.88
CA PRO A 480 -11.34 17.73 14.90
C PRO A 480 -10.28 18.68 15.50
N THR A 481 -10.20 18.77 16.82
CA THR A 481 -9.21 19.57 17.57
C THR A 481 -7.87 18.86 17.77
N VAL A 482 -7.83 17.53 17.62
CA VAL A 482 -6.60 16.74 17.83
C VAL A 482 -5.77 16.74 16.55
N ALA A 483 -4.50 17.16 16.66
CA ALA A 483 -3.59 17.21 15.52
C ALA A 483 -3.29 15.81 14.96
N ASP A 484 -3.90 15.48 13.82
CA ASP A 484 -3.70 14.24 13.06
C ASP A 484 -2.70 14.39 11.91
N ARG A 485 -1.93 15.49 11.91
CA ARG A 485 -1.03 15.93 10.82
C ARG A 485 -1.75 16.13 9.46
N GLY A 486 -3.07 16.33 9.47
CA GLY A 486 -3.88 16.57 8.27
C GLY A 486 -4.32 15.32 7.52
N VAL A 487 -4.10 14.12 8.10
CA VAL A 487 -4.42 12.83 7.46
C VAL A 487 -5.91 12.65 7.19
N GLY A 488 -6.78 12.99 8.15
CA GLY A 488 -8.22 12.82 8.01
C GLY A 488 -8.80 13.71 6.92
N GLN A 489 -8.38 14.98 6.86
CA GLN A 489 -8.78 15.86 5.75
C GLN A 489 -8.20 15.39 4.40
N ALA A 490 -6.97 14.87 4.38
CA ALA A 490 -6.40 14.29 3.16
C ALA A 490 -7.19 13.06 2.68
N ALA A 491 -7.65 12.22 3.61
CA ALA A 491 -8.50 11.08 3.29
C ALA A 491 -9.84 11.52 2.69
N ILE A 492 -10.51 12.52 3.28
CA ILE A 492 -11.77 13.08 2.72
C ILE A 492 -11.55 13.63 1.31
N ARG A 493 -10.47 14.39 1.09
CA ARG A 493 -10.14 14.92 -0.24
C ARG A 493 -9.89 13.80 -1.25
N GLY A 494 -9.16 12.75 -0.86
CA GLY A 494 -8.96 11.57 -1.69
C GLY A 494 -10.26 10.87 -2.06
N LEU A 495 -11.20 10.73 -1.11
CA LEU A 495 -12.53 10.15 -1.35
C LEU A 495 -13.35 10.99 -2.33
N VAL A 496 -13.40 12.31 -2.13
CA VAL A 496 -14.10 13.24 -3.01
C VAL A 496 -13.49 13.25 -4.42
N ALA A 497 -12.16 13.20 -4.53
CA ALA A 497 -11.46 13.12 -5.80
C ALA A 497 -11.82 11.84 -6.58
N GLU A 498 -11.88 10.68 -5.90
CA GLU A 498 -12.32 9.43 -6.52
C GLU A 498 -13.80 9.47 -6.93
N GLY A 499 -14.66 10.09 -6.12
CA GLY A 499 -16.07 10.31 -6.46
C GLY A 499 -16.24 11.17 -7.72
N ARG A 500 -15.48 12.27 -7.83
CA ARG A 500 -15.46 13.11 -9.04
C ARG A 500 -14.91 12.35 -10.25
N ARG A 501 -13.86 11.54 -10.07
CA ARG A 501 -13.29 10.68 -11.13
C ARG A 501 -14.28 9.65 -11.65
N LEU A 502 -15.07 9.03 -10.76
CA LEU A 502 -16.16 8.13 -11.14
C LEU A 502 -17.27 8.89 -11.89
N ALA A 503 -17.69 10.05 -11.38
CA ALA A 503 -18.73 10.85 -12.01
C ALA A 503 -18.37 11.28 -13.44
N ASN A 504 -17.09 11.53 -13.73
CA ASN A 504 -16.61 12.01 -15.02
C ASN A 504 -16.90 11.05 -16.20
N VAL A 505 -17.09 9.75 -15.95
CA VAL A 505 -17.42 8.75 -16.97
C VAL A 505 -18.91 8.37 -17.00
N MET A 506 -19.72 8.95 -16.11
CA MET A 506 -21.16 8.65 -16.00
C MET A 506 -22.02 9.58 -16.88
N MET A 507 -23.24 9.12 -17.18
CA MET A 507 -24.24 9.90 -17.92
C MET A 507 -24.95 10.94 -17.04
N GLY A 508 -25.33 12.07 -17.64
CA GLY A 508 -25.78 13.32 -17.02
C GLY A 508 -26.46 13.25 -15.64
N PRO A 509 -27.64 12.59 -15.50
CA PRO A 509 -28.37 12.59 -14.23
C PRO A 509 -27.58 11.94 -13.08
N TYR A 510 -26.94 10.79 -13.34
CA TYR A 510 -26.15 10.07 -12.34
C TYR A 510 -24.84 10.79 -12.01
N ARG A 511 -24.25 11.45 -13.00
CA ARG A 511 -23.07 12.30 -12.84
C ARG A 511 -23.35 13.47 -11.89
N GLN A 512 -24.43 14.21 -12.11
CA GLN A 512 -24.77 15.37 -11.28
C GLN A 512 -25.08 14.98 -9.84
N ASP A 513 -25.80 13.87 -9.64
CA ASP A 513 -26.09 13.32 -8.30
C ASP A 513 -24.80 12.99 -7.53
N LEU A 514 -23.85 12.27 -8.15
CA LEU A 514 -22.58 11.94 -7.50
C LEU A 514 -21.72 13.19 -7.22
N LEU A 515 -21.68 14.15 -8.14
CA LEU A 515 -20.97 15.42 -7.93
C LEU A 515 -21.59 16.24 -6.79
N ALA A 516 -22.92 16.27 -6.68
CA ALA A 516 -23.60 16.97 -5.60
C ALA A 516 -23.23 16.41 -4.21
N LYS A 517 -23.14 15.08 -4.08
CA LYS A 517 -22.67 14.42 -2.85
C LYS A 517 -21.20 14.74 -2.56
N CYS A 518 -20.34 14.72 -3.59
CA CYS A 518 -18.94 15.11 -3.47
C CYS A 518 -18.77 16.54 -2.94
N ASP A 519 -19.50 17.49 -3.52
CA ASP A 519 -19.42 18.90 -3.14
C ASP A 519 -20.02 19.15 -1.75
N ARG A 520 -21.07 18.42 -1.37
CA ARG A 520 -21.64 18.47 -0.02
C ARG A 520 -20.65 18.01 1.05
N VAL A 521 -19.95 16.90 0.80
CA VAL A 521 -18.90 16.38 1.70
C VAL A 521 -17.75 17.38 1.82
N ASP A 522 -17.26 17.91 0.70
CA ASP A 522 -16.19 18.91 0.66
C ASP A 522 -16.57 20.19 1.43
N GLN A 523 -17.81 20.66 1.26
CA GLN A 523 -18.36 21.81 1.99
C GLN A 523 -18.42 21.58 3.50
N LEU A 524 -18.98 20.45 3.95
CA LEU A 524 -19.11 20.14 5.37
C LEU A 524 -17.75 19.94 6.04
N ALA A 525 -16.80 19.29 5.35
CA ALA A 525 -15.44 19.13 5.83
C ALA A 525 -14.72 20.48 5.95
N ALA A 526 -14.87 21.39 4.98
CA ALA A 526 -14.29 22.72 5.07
C ALA A 526 -14.87 23.54 6.24
N GLN A 527 -16.17 23.44 6.50
CA GLN A 527 -16.81 24.11 7.64
C GLN A 527 -16.30 23.58 8.98
N LEU A 528 -16.19 22.26 9.14
CA LEU A 528 -15.66 21.66 10.36
C LEU A 528 -14.18 22.03 10.58
N ALA A 529 -13.39 22.08 9.52
CA ALA A 529 -11.99 22.50 9.59
C ALA A 529 -11.83 23.97 10.01
N ASP A 530 -12.67 24.87 9.50
CA ASP A 530 -12.67 26.28 9.89
C ASP A 530 -13.10 26.47 11.36
N LEU A 531 -14.15 25.78 11.81
CA LEU A 531 -14.56 25.79 13.22
C LEU A 531 -13.45 25.27 14.15
N ALA A 532 -12.81 24.17 13.78
CA ALA A 532 -11.70 23.62 14.55
C ALA A 532 -10.50 24.57 14.61
N ALA A 533 -10.16 25.22 13.49
CA ALA A 533 -9.07 26.19 13.42
C ALA A 533 -9.31 27.44 14.30
N ARG A 534 -10.58 27.80 14.53
CA ARG A 534 -10.98 28.88 15.45
C ARG A 534 -11.03 28.47 16.92
N GLY A 535 -10.77 27.20 17.23
CA GLY A 535 -10.90 26.64 18.59
C GLY A 535 -12.33 26.24 18.96
N GLU A 536 -13.28 26.26 18.02
CA GLU A 536 -14.70 25.93 18.21
C GLU A 536 -15.05 24.50 17.79
N GLY A 537 -14.06 23.62 17.66
CA GLY A 537 -14.21 22.24 17.16
C GLY A 537 -15.07 21.33 18.04
N GLU A 538 -15.34 21.71 19.29
CA GLU A 538 -16.22 20.96 20.21
C GLU A 538 -17.60 21.62 20.42
N SER A 539 -17.87 22.72 19.72
CA SER A 539 -19.13 23.45 19.82
C SER A 539 -20.33 22.57 19.39
N PRO A 540 -21.57 22.88 19.87
CA PRO A 540 -22.76 22.18 19.40
C PRO A 540 -22.93 22.24 17.87
N GLN A 541 -22.50 23.34 17.25
CA GLN A 541 -22.48 23.49 15.79
C GLN A 541 -21.48 22.54 15.14
N ALA A 542 -20.26 22.43 15.66
CA ALA A 542 -19.26 21.50 15.16
C ALA A 542 -19.73 20.05 15.28
N ARG A 543 -20.38 19.67 16.38
CA ARG A 543 -20.97 18.33 16.58
C ARG A 543 -22.09 18.03 15.57
N ALA A 544 -22.94 19.01 15.28
CA ALA A 544 -23.99 18.85 14.27
C ALA A 544 -23.42 18.67 12.85
N ILE A 545 -22.39 19.45 12.49
CA ILE A 545 -21.70 19.33 11.20
C ILE A 545 -20.97 17.99 11.11
N ALA A 546 -20.30 17.55 12.18
CA ALA A 546 -19.62 16.26 12.24
C ALA A 546 -20.57 15.08 11.98
N ALA A 547 -21.76 15.08 12.61
CA ALA A 547 -22.79 14.07 12.36
C ALA A 547 -23.28 14.08 10.90
N GLN A 548 -23.59 15.27 10.35
CA GLN A 548 -24.02 15.38 8.95
C GLN A 548 -22.93 14.93 7.95
N LEU A 549 -21.67 15.24 8.25
CA LEU A 549 -20.53 14.85 7.43
C LEU A 549 -20.31 13.34 7.47
N GLN A 550 -20.45 12.71 8.65
CA GLN A 550 -20.36 11.27 8.82
C GLN A 550 -21.41 10.53 7.97
N ASP A 551 -22.67 10.97 8.01
CA ASP A 551 -23.74 10.37 7.21
C ASP A 551 -23.51 10.61 5.70
N SER A 552 -23.10 11.82 5.31
CA SER A 552 -22.81 12.18 3.92
C SER A 552 -21.65 11.37 3.34
N LEU A 553 -20.62 11.07 4.16
CA LEU A 553 -19.49 10.23 3.75
C LEU A 553 -19.91 8.77 3.52
N LYS A 554 -20.81 8.23 4.37
CA LYS A 554 -21.34 6.88 4.22
C LYS A 554 -22.18 6.74 2.94
N ASP A 555 -23.00 7.74 2.65
CA ASP A 555 -23.80 7.81 1.42
C ASP A 555 -22.91 7.95 0.18
N LEU A 556 -21.91 8.85 0.21
CA LEU A 556 -20.92 8.98 -0.87
C LEU A 556 -20.18 7.66 -1.14
N LYS A 557 -19.74 6.97 -0.08
CA LYS A 557 -19.09 5.65 -0.18
C LYS A 557 -19.98 4.66 -0.94
N THR A 558 -21.23 4.52 -0.52
CA THR A 558 -22.20 3.59 -1.13
C THR A 558 -22.40 3.91 -2.61
N ARG A 559 -22.60 5.18 -2.93
CA ARG A 559 -22.81 5.64 -4.31
C ARG A 559 -21.59 5.40 -5.21
N MET A 560 -20.38 5.61 -4.70
CA MET A 560 -19.15 5.32 -5.44
C MET A 560 -18.99 3.82 -5.71
N GLN A 561 -19.31 2.96 -4.74
CA GLN A 561 -19.25 1.50 -4.89
C GLN A 561 -20.25 1.01 -5.93
N GLU A 562 -21.49 1.52 -5.92
CA GLU A 562 -22.49 1.23 -6.95
C GLU A 562 -21.99 1.61 -8.35
N ALA A 563 -21.53 2.86 -8.53
CA ALA A 563 -21.06 3.36 -9.81
C ALA A 563 -19.87 2.56 -10.34
N MET A 564 -18.90 2.24 -9.47
CA MET A 564 -17.73 1.43 -9.84
C MET A 564 -18.14 0.00 -10.23
N THR A 565 -19.06 -0.62 -9.49
CA THR A 565 -19.54 -1.99 -9.79
C THR A 565 -20.17 -2.05 -11.19
N GLN A 566 -20.95 -1.04 -11.56
CA GLN A 566 -21.53 -0.94 -12.90
C GLN A 566 -20.45 -0.77 -13.98
N GLU A 567 -19.47 0.11 -13.76
CA GLU A 567 -18.37 0.33 -14.70
C GLU A 567 -17.53 -0.94 -14.90
N VAL A 568 -17.24 -1.70 -13.82
CA VAL A 568 -16.54 -2.99 -13.90
C VAL A 568 -17.38 -4.03 -14.66
N SER A 569 -18.67 -4.15 -14.34
CA SER A 569 -19.59 -5.05 -15.04
C SER A 569 -19.56 -4.82 -16.55
N ASP A 570 -19.50 -3.56 -16.99
CA ASP A 570 -19.44 -3.19 -18.40
C ASP A 570 -18.07 -3.43 -19.03
N ILE A 571 -17.01 -2.84 -18.47
CA ILE A 571 -15.67 -2.83 -19.09
C ILE A 571 -15.00 -4.21 -19.05
N PHE A 572 -15.19 -4.98 -17.98
CA PHE A 572 -14.60 -6.31 -17.84
C PHE A 572 -15.51 -7.44 -18.38
N SER A 573 -16.62 -7.11 -19.05
CA SER A 573 -17.46 -8.09 -19.76
C SER A 573 -16.72 -8.74 -20.94
N ASP A 574 -15.79 -8.01 -21.58
CA ASP A 574 -14.95 -8.49 -22.67
C ASP A 574 -13.55 -7.92 -22.56
N THR A 575 -12.61 -8.74 -22.14
CA THR A 575 -11.21 -8.34 -21.94
C THR A 575 -10.28 -8.79 -23.07
N THR A 576 -10.75 -9.63 -24.01
CA THR A 576 -9.86 -10.32 -24.96
C THR A 576 -10.21 -10.13 -26.44
N THR A 577 -11.41 -9.68 -26.80
CA THR A 577 -11.75 -9.46 -28.22
C THR A 577 -10.78 -8.49 -28.91
N PRO A 578 -10.40 -7.34 -28.34
CA PRO A 578 -9.52 -6.39 -29.03
C PRO A 578 -8.15 -7.00 -29.39
N ILE A 579 -7.53 -7.77 -28.48
CA ILE A 579 -6.25 -8.45 -28.78
C ILE A 579 -6.42 -9.62 -29.76
N LYS A 580 -7.57 -10.31 -29.75
CA LYS A 580 -7.89 -11.34 -30.75
C LYS A 580 -8.03 -10.75 -32.15
N LEU A 581 -8.68 -9.58 -32.28
CA LEU A 581 -8.79 -8.87 -33.54
C LEU A 581 -7.43 -8.35 -34.03
N LEU A 582 -6.57 -7.90 -33.11
CA LEU A 582 -5.19 -7.54 -33.42
C LEU A 582 -4.40 -8.76 -33.94
N ALA A 583 -4.54 -9.92 -33.30
CA ALA A 583 -3.89 -11.16 -33.74
C ALA A 583 -4.31 -11.55 -35.16
N VAL A 584 -5.63 -11.52 -35.45
CA VAL A 584 -6.16 -11.80 -36.80
C VAL A 584 -5.57 -10.83 -37.83
N ALA A 585 -5.52 -9.53 -37.50
CA ALA A 585 -4.94 -8.52 -38.39
C ALA A 585 -3.42 -8.73 -38.61
N ALA A 586 -2.68 -9.11 -37.57
CA ALA A 586 -1.24 -9.37 -37.65
C ALA A 586 -0.90 -10.60 -38.51
N THR A 587 -1.78 -11.62 -38.52
CA THR A 587 -1.64 -12.85 -39.31
C THR A 587 -2.24 -12.76 -40.72
N ALA A 588 -2.74 -11.59 -41.13
CA ALA A 588 -3.40 -11.44 -42.42
C ALA A 588 -2.46 -11.82 -43.60
N PRO A 589 -2.94 -12.62 -44.57
CA PRO A 589 -2.20 -12.99 -45.77
C PRO A 589 -1.62 -11.77 -46.49
N SER A 590 -0.46 -11.90 -47.14
CA SER A 590 0.24 -10.79 -47.82
C SER A 590 -0.56 -10.16 -48.96
N ASP A 591 -1.51 -10.89 -49.53
CA ASP A 591 -2.41 -10.49 -50.61
C ASP A 591 -3.75 -9.93 -50.12
N ALA A 592 -3.97 -9.83 -48.81
CA ALA A 592 -5.20 -9.28 -48.25
C ALA A 592 -5.38 -7.80 -48.65
N PRO A 593 -6.55 -7.40 -49.17
CA PRO A 593 -6.84 -5.99 -49.47
C PRO A 593 -6.69 -5.11 -48.21
N ASN A 594 -6.08 -3.94 -48.34
CA ASN A 594 -5.90 -2.96 -47.26
C ASN A 594 -5.06 -3.46 -46.07
N ARG A 595 -4.16 -4.42 -46.31
CA ARG A 595 -3.21 -4.96 -45.31
C ARG A 595 -2.24 -3.91 -44.78
N ASP A 596 -1.65 -3.12 -45.68
CA ASP A 596 -0.64 -2.09 -45.40
C ASP A 596 -1.14 -0.65 -45.66
N GLU A 597 -2.36 -0.47 -46.19
CA GLU A 597 -3.00 0.84 -46.13
C GLU A 597 -3.33 1.14 -44.66
N ALA A 598 -3.00 2.34 -44.20
CA ALA A 598 -2.99 2.81 -42.81
C ALA A 598 -4.32 2.76 -42.01
N SER A 599 -5.25 1.81 -42.28
CA SER A 599 -6.58 1.81 -41.67
C SER A 599 -7.01 0.52 -40.95
N VAL A 600 -6.52 -0.70 -41.23
CA VAL A 600 -7.06 -1.91 -40.54
C VAL A 600 -6.20 -2.35 -39.36
N PHE A 601 -4.92 -2.70 -39.58
CA PHE A 601 -4.05 -3.12 -38.47
C PHE A 601 -3.90 -2.00 -37.43
N ASP A 602 -3.62 -0.77 -37.87
CA ASP A 602 -3.43 0.36 -36.97
C ASP A 602 -4.72 0.73 -36.22
N GLU A 603 -5.91 0.58 -36.83
CA GLU A 603 -7.19 0.73 -36.13
C GLU A 603 -7.39 -0.38 -35.09
N ARG A 604 -7.06 -1.63 -35.40
CA ARG A 604 -7.14 -2.74 -34.41
C ARG A 604 -6.13 -2.57 -33.28
N ALA A 605 -4.91 -2.11 -33.59
CA ALA A 605 -3.89 -1.80 -32.59
C ALA A 605 -4.35 -0.64 -31.69
N ALA A 606 -4.82 0.47 -32.26
CA ALA A 606 -5.34 1.59 -31.49
C ALA A 606 -6.57 1.21 -30.65
N ASN A 607 -7.48 0.38 -31.18
CA ASN A 607 -8.61 -0.15 -30.42
C ASN A 607 -8.17 -1.03 -29.25
N PHE A 608 -7.14 -1.86 -29.45
CA PHE A 608 -6.53 -2.66 -28.39
C PHE A 608 -5.89 -1.79 -27.31
N GLU A 609 -5.07 -0.81 -27.69
CA GLU A 609 -4.42 0.12 -26.75
C GLU A 609 -5.45 0.92 -25.94
N ASN A 610 -6.46 1.48 -26.61
CA ASN A 610 -7.55 2.23 -25.96
C ASN A 610 -8.36 1.33 -25.01
N HIS A 611 -8.58 0.08 -25.36
CA HIS A 611 -9.30 -0.86 -24.49
C HIS A 611 -8.44 -1.29 -23.30
N ALA A 612 -7.16 -1.62 -23.51
CA ALA A 612 -6.22 -1.96 -22.44
C ALA A 612 -6.08 -0.81 -21.42
N ALA A 613 -6.02 0.44 -21.91
CA ALA A 613 -6.01 1.62 -21.06
C ALA A 613 -7.29 1.76 -20.22
N ARG A 614 -8.47 1.46 -20.80
CA ARG A 614 -9.76 1.47 -20.08
C ARG A 614 -9.83 0.37 -19.03
N LEU A 615 -9.35 -0.84 -19.32
CA LEU A 615 -9.25 -1.92 -18.33
C LEU A 615 -8.40 -1.47 -17.14
N GLY A 616 -7.21 -0.93 -17.41
CA GLY A 616 -6.31 -0.43 -16.36
C GLY A 616 -6.91 0.72 -15.52
N ALA A 617 -7.57 1.68 -16.17
CA ALA A 617 -8.22 2.79 -15.48
C ALA A 617 -9.39 2.33 -14.59
N THR A 618 -10.17 1.36 -15.07
CA THR A 618 -11.30 0.78 -14.32
C THR A 618 -10.80 -0.07 -13.15
N ALA A 619 -9.73 -0.85 -13.35
CA ALA A 619 -9.06 -1.60 -12.28
C ALA A 619 -8.55 -0.67 -11.17
N GLU A 620 -7.92 0.47 -11.52
CA GLU A 620 -7.50 1.47 -10.52
C GLU A 620 -8.69 2.06 -9.75
N LYS A 621 -9.86 2.22 -10.37
CA LYS A 621 -11.09 2.64 -9.67
C LYS A 621 -11.55 1.57 -8.68
N ALA A 622 -11.62 0.31 -9.10
CA ALA A 622 -11.96 -0.81 -8.21
C ALA A 622 -10.98 -0.91 -7.02
N ALA A 623 -9.68 -0.70 -7.25
CA ALA A 623 -8.69 -0.67 -6.17
C ALA A 623 -8.90 0.52 -5.20
N ALA A 624 -9.35 1.67 -5.70
CA ALA A 624 -9.51 2.88 -4.91
C ALA A 624 -10.80 2.92 -4.09
N VAL A 625 -11.91 2.39 -4.61
CA VAL A 625 -13.25 2.46 -4.01
C VAL A 625 -13.88 1.10 -3.69
N GLY A 626 -13.19 0.00 -3.96
CA GLY A 626 -13.66 -1.36 -3.67
C GLY A 626 -13.61 -1.74 -2.20
N THR A 627 -13.98 -2.99 -1.92
CA THR A 627 -13.90 -3.65 -0.60
C THR A 627 -12.53 -4.27 -0.33
N ALA A 628 -11.57 -4.10 -1.24
CA ALA A 628 -10.24 -4.68 -1.17
C ALA A 628 -9.43 -4.22 0.06
N ASN A 629 -8.65 -5.14 0.62
CA ASN A 629 -7.61 -4.83 1.59
C ASN A 629 -6.38 -4.21 0.90
N LYS A 630 -5.40 -3.74 1.68
CA LYS A 630 -4.16 -3.12 1.17
C LYS A 630 -3.45 -4.02 0.14
N THR A 631 -3.35 -5.31 0.40
CA THR A 631 -2.63 -6.28 -0.44
C THR A 631 -3.30 -6.48 -1.79
N THR A 632 -4.62 -6.65 -1.83
CA THR A 632 -5.37 -6.78 -3.08
C THR A 632 -5.27 -5.49 -3.90
N VAL A 633 -5.33 -4.31 -3.26
CA VAL A 633 -5.12 -3.02 -3.94
C VAL A 633 -3.73 -2.91 -4.56
N GLU A 634 -2.67 -3.27 -3.83
CA GLU A 634 -1.30 -3.29 -4.35
C GLU A 634 -1.14 -4.30 -5.50
N GLY A 635 -1.79 -5.46 -5.42
CA GLY A 635 -1.84 -6.46 -6.49
C GLY A 635 -2.51 -5.91 -7.76
N ILE A 636 -3.65 -5.24 -7.63
CA ILE A 636 -4.33 -4.59 -8.76
C ILE A 636 -3.40 -3.54 -9.38
N GLN A 637 -2.82 -2.66 -8.58
CA GLN A 637 -1.91 -1.61 -9.06
C GLN A 637 -0.70 -2.20 -9.81
N ALA A 638 -0.14 -3.33 -9.34
CA ALA A 638 0.93 -4.04 -10.03
C ALA A 638 0.46 -4.56 -11.40
N THR A 639 -0.69 -5.23 -11.47
CA THR A 639 -1.22 -5.72 -12.76
C THR A 639 -1.57 -4.59 -13.74
N VAL A 640 -2.02 -3.44 -13.24
CA VAL A 640 -2.28 -2.24 -14.08
C VAL A 640 -0.98 -1.68 -14.63
N LYS A 641 0.07 -1.60 -13.80
CA LYS A 641 1.41 -1.19 -14.24
C LYS A 641 1.92 -2.13 -15.34
N SER A 642 1.85 -3.44 -15.14
CA SER A 642 2.25 -4.44 -16.13
C SER A 642 1.42 -4.35 -17.41
N ALA A 643 0.11 -4.11 -17.33
CA ALA A 643 -0.74 -3.95 -18.52
C ALA A 643 -0.30 -2.74 -19.36
N ARG A 644 -0.02 -1.60 -18.71
CA ARG A 644 0.49 -0.38 -19.39
C ARG A 644 1.85 -0.62 -20.04
N GLU A 645 2.73 -1.33 -19.36
CA GLU A 645 4.08 -1.66 -19.83
C GLU A 645 4.07 -2.65 -21.01
N LEU A 646 3.27 -3.72 -20.94
CA LEU A 646 3.21 -4.79 -21.95
C LEU A 646 2.45 -4.40 -23.21
N THR A 647 1.43 -3.53 -23.10
CA THR A 647 0.54 -3.18 -24.23
C THR A 647 1.32 -2.71 -25.48
N PRO A 648 2.27 -1.74 -25.39
CA PRO A 648 3.07 -1.32 -26.55
C PRO A 648 4.02 -2.41 -27.07
N GLN A 649 4.49 -3.30 -26.19
CA GLN A 649 5.39 -4.40 -26.56
C GLN A 649 4.64 -5.45 -27.40
N VAL A 650 3.39 -5.77 -27.02
CA VAL A 650 2.51 -6.64 -27.80
C VAL A 650 2.23 -6.05 -29.18
N VAL A 651 1.92 -4.75 -29.27
CA VAL A 651 1.66 -4.07 -30.56
C VAL A 651 2.91 -4.09 -31.44
N SER A 652 4.09 -3.91 -30.85
CA SER A 652 5.38 -4.00 -31.56
C SER A 652 5.64 -5.42 -32.08
N ALA A 653 5.44 -6.45 -31.26
CA ALA A 653 5.54 -7.85 -31.67
C ALA A 653 4.54 -8.21 -32.79
N ALA A 654 3.30 -7.72 -32.69
CA ALA A 654 2.28 -7.88 -33.73
C ALA A 654 2.68 -7.19 -35.05
N ARG A 655 3.31 -6.01 -34.97
CA ARG A 655 3.81 -5.27 -36.14
C ARG A 655 5.01 -5.97 -36.80
N ILE A 656 5.90 -6.57 -36.00
CA ILE A 656 6.99 -7.42 -36.51
C ILE A 656 6.40 -8.62 -37.27
N LEU A 657 5.39 -9.28 -36.72
CA LEU A 657 4.70 -10.40 -37.38
C LEU A 657 4.05 -9.98 -38.70
N LEU A 658 3.36 -8.84 -38.72
CA LEU A 658 2.73 -8.29 -39.93
C LEU A 658 3.76 -8.08 -41.05
N ARG A 659 4.93 -7.53 -40.72
CA ARG A 659 6.01 -7.25 -41.69
C ARG A 659 6.77 -8.51 -42.14
N ASN A 660 6.61 -9.62 -41.41
CA ASN A 660 7.34 -10.86 -41.64
C ASN A 660 6.36 -12.06 -41.74
N PRO A 661 5.44 -12.07 -42.72
CA PRO A 661 4.47 -13.15 -42.87
C PRO A 661 5.17 -14.51 -43.04
N GLY A 662 4.72 -15.51 -42.28
CA GLY A 662 5.30 -16.86 -42.28
C GLY A 662 6.59 -17.02 -41.45
N ASN A 663 7.11 -15.96 -40.82
CA ASN A 663 8.29 -16.06 -39.96
C ASN A 663 7.92 -16.66 -38.60
N GLN A 664 8.39 -17.89 -38.35
CA GLN A 664 8.13 -18.63 -37.12
C GLN A 664 8.64 -17.91 -35.87
N ALA A 665 9.81 -17.26 -35.92
CA ALA A 665 10.35 -16.53 -34.77
C ALA A 665 9.50 -15.30 -34.41
N ALA A 666 8.94 -14.61 -35.42
CA ALA A 666 8.03 -13.50 -35.20
C ALA A 666 6.71 -13.96 -34.58
N TYR A 667 6.18 -15.11 -35.02
CA TYR A 667 4.97 -15.70 -34.47
C TYR A 667 5.17 -16.16 -33.02
N GLU A 668 6.27 -16.86 -32.72
CA GLU A 668 6.64 -17.26 -31.35
C GLU A 668 6.78 -16.05 -30.42
N HIS A 669 7.41 -14.98 -30.89
CA HIS A 669 7.56 -13.75 -30.10
C HIS A 669 6.21 -13.08 -29.82
N PHE A 670 5.35 -12.95 -30.85
CA PHE A 670 4.00 -12.40 -30.69
C PHE A 670 3.13 -13.24 -29.74
N GLU A 671 3.11 -14.56 -29.89
CA GLU A 671 2.34 -15.43 -28.99
C GLU A 671 2.83 -15.34 -27.54
N THR A 672 4.15 -15.25 -27.33
CA THR A 672 4.72 -15.06 -25.99
C THR A 672 4.22 -13.75 -25.36
N MET A 673 4.33 -12.63 -26.08
CA MET A 673 3.89 -11.32 -25.60
C MET A 673 2.37 -11.26 -25.40
N LYS A 674 1.60 -11.79 -26.36
CA LYS A 674 0.13 -11.86 -26.29
C LYS A 674 -0.32 -12.62 -25.04
N ASN A 675 0.23 -13.81 -24.83
CA ASN A 675 -0.17 -14.65 -23.69
C ASN A 675 0.25 -14.02 -22.37
N GLN A 676 1.45 -13.44 -22.28
CA GLN A 676 1.87 -12.72 -21.07
C GLN A 676 0.92 -11.54 -20.74
N TRP A 677 0.45 -10.80 -21.74
CA TRP A 677 -0.55 -9.76 -21.54
C TRP A 677 -1.90 -10.32 -21.10
N ILE A 678 -2.36 -11.42 -21.71
CA ILE A 678 -3.62 -12.09 -21.34
C ILE A 678 -3.56 -12.60 -19.91
N ASP A 679 -2.49 -13.31 -19.52
CA ASP A 679 -2.28 -13.83 -18.17
C ASP A 679 -2.34 -12.71 -17.12
N ASN A 680 -1.71 -11.56 -17.42
CA ASN A 680 -1.79 -10.39 -16.55
C ASN A 680 -3.21 -9.81 -16.46
N VAL A 681 -3.97 -9.79 -17.56
CA VAL A 681 -5.36 -9.30 -17.57
C VAL A 681 -6.32 -10.28 -16.87
N GLU A 682 -6.09 -11.58 -16.96
CA GLU A 682 -6.84 -12.58 -16.20
C GLU A 682 -6.58 -12.44 -14.69
N LYS A 683 -5.32 -12.25 -14.30
CA LYS A 683 -4.92 -11.93 -12.93
C LYS A 683 -5.56 -10.62 -12.45
N MET A 684 -5.50 -9.56 -13.26
CA MET A 684 -6.16 -8.28 -12.97
C MET A 684 -7.66 -8.46 -12.76
N THR A 685 -8.32 -9.22 -13.63
CA THR A 685 -9.76 -9.49 -13.54
C THR A 685 -10.10 -10.21 -12.24
N GLY A 686 -9.33 -11.24 -11.85
CA GLY A 686 -9.54 -11.95 -10.59
C GLY A 686 -9.42 -11.04 -9.37
N LEU A 687 -8.41 -10.16 -9.33
CA LEU A 687 -8.21 -9.22 -8.22
C LEU A 687 -9.27 -8.11 -8.20
N VAL A 688 -9.70 -7.63 -9.36
CA VAL A 688 -10.79 -6.64 -9.48
C VAL A 688 -12.11 -7.24 -9.01
N ASP A 689 -12.42 -8.48 -9.38
CA ASP A 689 -13.63 -9.18 -8.92
C ASP A 689 -13.60 -9.39 -7.39
N GLU A 690 -12.44 -9.69 -6.81
CA GLU A 690 -12.25 -9.80 -5.36
C GLU A 690 -12.43 -8.45 -4.63
N ALA A 691 -12.17 -7.33 -5.30
CA ALA A 691 -12.34 -5.99 -4.76
C ALA A 691 -13.79 -5.49 -4.78
N ILE A 692 -14.74 -6.31 -5.25
CA ILE A 692 -16.15 -5.97 -5.41
C ILE A 692 -16.98 -6.97 -4.62
N ASP A 693 -18.06 -6.49 -4.01
CA ASP A 693 -19.04 -7.38 -3.40
C ASP A 693 -19.69 -8.27 -4.48
N THR A 694 -19.55 -9.58 -4.33
CA THR A 694 -20.02 -10.55 -5.32
C THR A 694 -21.52 -10.41 -5.59
N LYS A 695 -22.33 -10.16 -4.56
CA LYS A 695 -23.78 -9.98 -4.72
C LYS A 695 -24.07 -8.76 -5.59
N SER A 696 -23.45 -7.62 -5.28
CA SER A 696 -23.58 -6.39 -6.06
C SER A 696 -23.11 -6.57 -7.52
N LEU A 697 -22.05 -7.35 -7.75
CA LEU A 697 -21.59 -7.68 -9.10
C LEU A 697 -22.60 -8.54 -9.87
N LEU A 698 -23.25 -9.50 -9.21
CA LEU A 698 -24.30 -10.33 -9.79
C LEU A 698 -25.55 -9.48 -10.12
N ASP A 699 -25.99 -8.62 -9.20
CA ASP A 699 -27.11 -7.68 -9.44
C ASP A 699 -26.82 -6.75 -10.63
N ALA A 700 -25.62 -6.16 -10.71
CA ALA A 700 -25.21 -5.32 -11.83
C ALA A 700 -25.13 -6.09 -13.16
N SER A 701 -24.66 -7.34 -13.13
CA SER A 701 -24.58 -8.19 -14.31
C SER A 701 -25.95 -8.62 -14.80
N GLU A 702 -26.87 -8.95 -13.89
CA GLU A 702 -28.27 -9.28 -14.21
C GLU A 702 -28.97 -8.09 -14.88
N GLU A 703 -28.84 -6.89 -14.30
CA GLU A 703 -29.44 -5.67 -14.86
C GLU A 703 -28.86 -5.32 -16.24
N ALA A 704 -27.55 -5.50 -16.42
CA ALA A 704 -26.92 -5.28 -17.71
C ALA A 704 -27.39 -6.29 -18.77
N ILE A 705 -27.64 -7.56 -18.40
CA ILE A 705 -28.25 -8.55 -19.29
C ILE A 705 -29.67 -8.14 -19.69
N LYS A 706 -30.49 -7.62 -18.76
CA LYS A 706 -31.83 -7.09 -19.08
C LYS A 706 -31.76 -5.97 -20.11
N LYS A 707 -30.86 -5.00 -19.90
CA LYS A 707 -30.64 -3.89 -20.83
C LYS A 707 -30.15 -4.35 -22.20
N ASP A 708 -29.26 -5.34 -22.25
CA ASP A 708 -28.78 -5.89 -23.52
C ASP A 708 -29.89 -6.68 -24.25
N LEU A 709 -30.76 -7.37 -23.52
CA LEU A 709 -31.95 -8.01 -24.09
C LEU A 709 -32.92 -6.98 -24.68
N ASP A 710 -33.10 -5.83 -24.03
CA ASP A 710 -33.92 -4.73 -24.56
C ASP A 710 -33.31 -4.10 -25.82
N LYS A 711 -31.98 -3.96 -25.89
CA LYS A 711 -31.30 -3.55 -27.13
C LYS A 711 -31.55 -4.55 -28.26
N CYS A 712 -31.55 -5.86 -27.96
CA CYS A 712 -31.91 -6.89 -28.95
C CYS A 712 -33.36 -6.74 -29.42
N LYS A 713 -34.32 -6.46 -28.53
CA LYS A 713 -35.72 -6.18 -28.91
C LYS A 713 -35.82 -5.00 -29.86
N VAL A 714 -35.14 -3.89 -29.55
CA VAL A 714 -35.09 -2.69 -30.40
C VAL A 714 -34.43 -3.00 -31.74
N ALA A 715 -33.35 -3.79 -31.76
CA ALA A 715 -32.69 -4.21 -32.98
C ALA A 715 -33.60 -5.07 -33.89
N MET A 716 -34.40 -5.97 -33.31
CA MET A 716 -35.40 -6.74 -34.05
C MET A 716 -36.51 -5.84 -34.62
N ALA A 717 -37.03 -4.90 -33.81
CA ALA A 717 -38.04 -3.94 -34.26
C ALA A 717 -37.53 -3.03 -35.40
N ASN A 718 -36.24 -2.65 -35.37
CA ASN A 718 -35.60 -1.78 -36.35
C ASN A 718 -34.96 -2.56 -37.53
N MET A 719 -35.12 -3.88 -37.61
CA MET A 719 -34.54 -4.74 -38.66
C MET A 719 -33.01 -4.66 -38.76
N GLN A 720 -32.32 -4.66 -37.62
CA GLN A 720 -30.85 -4.56 -37.51
C GLN A 720 -30.21 -5.87 -37.01
N PRO A 721 -29.95 -6.86 -37.88
CA PRO A 721 -29.41 -8.16 -37.47
C PRO A 721 -28.02 -8.07 -36.85
N GLN A 722 -27.18 -7.11 -37.27
CA GLN A 722 -25.86 -6.92 -36.65
C GLN A 722 -25.96 -6.47 -35.19
N MET A 723 -26.90 -5.57 -34.87
CA MET A 723 -27.12 -5.10 -33.51
C MET A 723 -27.71 -6.18 -32.60
N LEU A 724 -28.56 -7.05 -33.16
CA LEU A 724 -29.05 -8.24 -32.47
C LEU A 724 -27.90 -9.19 -32.09
N VAL A 725 -27.04 -9.53 -33.05
CA VAL A 725 -25.88 -10.42 -32.82
C VAL A 725 -24.92 -9.80 -31.80
N ALA A 726 -24.67 -8.49 -31.87
CA ALA A 726 -23.85 -7.78 -30.89
C ALA A 726 -24.44 -7.87 -29.48
N GLY A 727 -25.74 -7.64 -29.32
CA GLY A 727 -26.44 -7.75 -28.04
C GLY A 727 -26.45 -9.17 -27.48
N ALA A 728 -26.77 -10.18 -28.30
CA ALA A 728 -26.72 -11.60 -27.90
C ALA A 728 -25.31 -12.03 -27.49
N THR A 729 -24.29 -11.54 -28.20
CA THR A 729 -22.88 -11.79 -27.84
C THR A 729 -22.54 -11.16 -26.49
N SER A 730 -23.01 -9.95 -26.20
CA SER A 730 -22.85 -9.29 -24.89
C SER A 730 -23.48 -10.13 -23.76
N ILE A 731 -24.72 -10.58 -23.95
CA ILE A 731 -25.43 -11.44 -22.98
C ILE A 731 -24.63 -12.72 -22.71
N ALA A 732 -24.16 -13.41 -23.76
CA ALA A 732 -23.38 -14.63 -23.63
C ALA A 732 -22.08 -14.40 -22.84
N ARG A 733 -21.38 -13.29 -23.07
CA ARG A 733 -20.16 -12.95 -22.33
C ARG A 733 -20.44 -12.65 -20.86
N ARG A 734 -21.48 -11.87 -20.56
CA ARG A 734 -21.90 -11.59 -19.18
C ARG A 734 -22.29 -12.86 -18.43
N ALA A 735 -23.05 -13.76 -19.07
CA ALA A 735 -23.39 -15.06 -18.49
C ALA A 735 -22.13 -15.91 -18.20
N ASN A 736 -21.16 -15.97 -19.12
CA ASN A 736 -19.89 -16.66 -18.88
C ASN A 736 -19.06 -16.03 -17.76
N ARG A 737 -19.08 -14.69 -17.63
CA ARG A 737 -18.42 -13.99 -16.53
C ARG A 737 -19.05 -14.34 -15.17
N ILE A 738 -20.38 -14.42 -15.10
CA ILE A 738 -21.09 -14.88 -13.89
C ILE A 738 -20.68 -16.30 -13.51
N LEU A 739 -20.56 -17.22 -14.48
CA LEU A 739 -20.06 -18.58 -14.24
C LEU A 739 -18.61 -18.57 -13.71
N LEU A 740 -17.76 -17.69 -14.24
CA LEU A 740 -16.37 -17.57 -13.79
C LEU A 740 -16.29 -17.07 -12.34
N VAL A 741 -17.08 -16.06 -11.98
CA VAL A 741 -17.19 -15.54 -10.62
C VAL A 741 -17.70 -16.62 -9.66
N ALA A 742 -18.80 -17.31 -10.02
CA ALA A 742 -19.36 -18.39 -9.23
C ALA A 742 -18.35 -19.54 -9.01
N LYS A 743 -17.60 -19.92 -10.06
CA LYS A 743 -16.55 -20.95 -9.96
C LYS A 743 -15.46 -20.55 -8.96
N ARG A 744 -15.00 -19.29 -8.99
CA ARG A 744 -13.99 -18.80 -8.03
C ARG A 744 -14.48 -18.83 -6.59
N GLU A 745 -15.74 -18.46 -6.36
CA GLU A 745 -16.32 -18.49 -5.01
C GLU A 745 -16.53 -19.93 -4.50
N VAL A 746 -16.84 -20.88 -5.38
CA VAL A 746 -16.87 -22.33 -5.05
C VAL A 746 -15.47 -22.89 -4.75
N GLU A 747 -14.43 -22.39 -5.42
CA GLU A 747 -13.02 -22.75 -5.15
C GLU A 747 -12.52 -22.12 -3.84
N ASN A 748 -13.00 -20.93 -3.49
CA ASN A 748 -12.69 -20.19 -2.27
C ASN A 748 -13.36 -20.81 -1.02
N SER A 749 -14.57 -21.34 -1.13
CA SER A 749 -15.32 -21.89 -0.01
C SER A 749 -15.00 -23.36 0.27
N GLU A 750 -15.05 -23.74 1.54
CA GLU A 750 -15.00 -25.12 2.05
C GLU A 750 -16.36 -25.59 2.61
N ASP A 751 -17.39 -24.74 2.64
CA ASP A 751 -18.74 -25.13 3.06
C ASP A 751 -19.44 -25.97 1.98
N PRO A 752 -19.74 -27.25 2.22
CA PRO A 752 -20.36 -28.11 1.23
C PRO A 752 -21.74 -27.62 0.76
N LYS A 753 -22.54 -27.03 1.66
CA LYS A 753 -23.92 -26.61 1.32
C LYS A 753 -23.89 -25.46 0.32
N PHE A 754 -23.13 -24.41 0.62
CA PHE A 754 -22.92 -23.28 -0.29
C PHE A 754 -22.33 -23.72 -1.63
N ARG A 755 -21.28 -24.56 -1.60
CA ARG A 755 -20.60 -25.02 -2.83
C ARG A 755 -21.53 -25.77 -3.76
N GLU A 756 -22.33 -26.71 -3.24
CA GLU A 756 -23.28 -27.47 -4.05
C GLU A 756 -24.42 -26.59 -4.58
N ALA A 757 -24.95 -25.66 -3.76
CA ALA A 757 -26.00 -24.75 -4.20
C ALA A 757 -25.56 -23.85 -5.37
N VAL A 758 -24.37 -23.22 -5.25
CA VAL A 758 -23.82 -22.35 -6.30
C VAL A 758 -23.46 -23.15 -7.54
N LYS A 759 -22.90 -24.37 -7.38
CA LYS A 759 -22.55 -25.24 -8.50
C LYS A 759 -23.79 -25.69 -9.27
N ALA A 760 -24.85 -26.09 -8.58
CA ALA A 760 -26.12 -26.49 -9.20
C ALA A 760 -26.73 -25.34 -10.02
N ALA A 761 -26.78 -24.13 -9.46
CA ALA A 761 -27.27 -22.95 -10.17
C ALA A 761 -26.38 -22.58 -11.38
N SER A 762 -25.05 -22.73 -11.25
CA SER A 762 -24.09 -22.50 -12.33
C SER A 762 -24.26 -23.50 -13.48
N ASP A 763 -24.48 -24.78 -13.17
CA ASP A 763 -24.73 -25.82 -14.17
C ASP A 763 -26.03 -25.56 -14.94
N GLU A 764 -27.06 -25.02 -14.28
CA GLU A 764 -28.30 -24.58 -14.93
C GLU A 764 -28.04 -23.40 -15.90
N LEU A 765 -27.34 -22.36 -15.44
CA LEU A 765 -26.99 -21.20 -16.27
C LEU A 765 -26.15 -21.61 -17.50
N SER A 766 -25.15 -22.46 -17.33
CA SER A 766 -24.28 -22.91 -18.43
C SER A 766 -25.07 -23.53 -19.58
N LYS A 767 -26.09 -24.35 -19.27
CA LYS A 767 -26.94 -25.02 -20.26
C LYS A 767 -27.84 -24.06 -21.06
N THR A 768 -28.07 -22.84 -20.56
CA THR A 768 -28.94 -21.84 -21.22
C THR A 768 -28.23 -20.99 -22.27
N ILE A 769 -26.89 -20.92 -22.26
CA ILE A 769 -26.11 -20.03 -23.14
C ILE A 769 -26.16 -20.47 -24.60
N SER A 770 -25.86 -21.74 -24.89
CA SER A 770 -25.82 -22.24 -26.28
C SER A 770 -27.15 -22.12 -27.03
N PRO A 771 -28.32 -22.47 -26.43
CA PRO A 771 -29.62 -22.26 -27.06
C PRO A 771 -29.86 -20.80 -27.48
N MET A 772 -29.59 -19.84 -26.59
CA MET A 772 -29.78 -18.41 -26.90
C MET A 772 -28.90 -17.94 -28.07
N VAL A 773 -27.63 -18.39 -28.12
CA VAL A 773 -26.72 -18.05 -29.23
C VAL A 773 -27.20 -18.66 -30.55
N MET A 774 -27.74 -19.88 -30.54
CA MET A 774 -28.32 -20.51 -31.73
C MET A 774 -29.58 -19.79 -32.20
N ASP A 775 -30.49 -19.45 -31.29
CA ASP A 775 -31.69 -18.68 -31.59
C ASP A 775 -31.35 -17.29 -32.16
N ALA A 776 -30.36 -16.60 -31.59
CA ALA A 776 -29.90 -15.30 -32.09
C ALA A 776 -29.36 -15.40 -33.53
N LYS A 777 -28.62 -16.47 -33.86
CA LYS A 777 -28.14 -16.73 -35.23
C LYS A 777 -29.30 -17.02 -36.19
N ALA A 778 -30.30 -17.78 -35.75
CA ALA A 778 -31.49 -18.06 -36.55
C ALA A 778 -32.26 -16.78 -36.89
N VAL A 779 -32.50 -15.93 -35.88
CA VAL A 779 -33.14 -14.61 -36.07
C VAL A 779 -32.28 -13.71 -36.96
N ALA A 780 -30.95 -13.72 -36.82
CA ALA A 780 -30.09 -12.92 -37.70
C ALA A 780 -30.20 -13.33 -39.18
N GLY A 781 -30.52 -14.61 -39.46
CA GLY A 781 -30.78 -15.12 -40.81
C GLY A 781 -32.14 -14.71 -41.38
N ASN A 782 -33.16 -14.57 -40.53
CA ASN A 782 -34.47 -14.04 -40.93
C ASN A 782 -35.09 -13.21 -39.79
N ILE A 783 -34.69 -11.95 -39.70
CA ILE A 783 -35.05 -11.08 -38.57
C ILE A 783 -36.52 -10.71 -38.54
N SER A 784 -37.25 -10.89 -39.65
CA SER A 784 -38.66 -10.56 -39.75
C SER A 784 -39.61 -11.64 -39.22
N ASP A 785 -39.11 -12.85 -38.96
CA ASP A 785 -39.93 -13.99 -38.52
C ASP A 785 -40.31 -13.89 -37.03
N PRO A 786 -41.60 -13.71 -36.69
CA PRO A 786 -42.05 -13.59 -35.30
C PRO A 786 -41.78 -14.85 -34.46
N GLY A 787 -41.77 -16.04 -35.07
CA GLY A 787 -41.53 -17.30 -34.37
C GLY A 787 -40.08 -17.40 -33.87
N LEU A 788 -39.13 -17.02 -34.73
CA LEU A 788 -37.71 -16.98 -34.37
C LEU A 788 -37.44 -15.90 -33.31
N GLN A 789 -38.02 -14.71 -33.47
CA GLN A 789 -37.90 -13.63 -32.48
C GLN A 789 -38.40 -14.08 -31.10
N LYS A 790 -39.55 -14.76 -31.05
CA LYS A 790 -40.10 -15.31 -29.82
C LYS A 790 -39.16 -16.35 -29.18
N SER A 791 -38.63 -17.29 -29.97
CA SER A 791 -37.68 -18.31 -29.47
C SER A 791 -36.46 -17.67 -28.80
N PHE A 792 -35.87 -16.66 -29.46
CA PHE A 792 -34.74 -15.91 -28.91
C PHE A 792 -35.10 -15.21 -27.59
N LEU A 793 -36.25 -14.54 -27.50
CA LEU A 793 -36.69 -13.88 -26.27
C LEU A 793 -36.95 -14.87 -25.13
N ASP A 794 -37.60 -16.00 -25.42
CA ASP A 794 -37.88 -17.05 -24.44
C ASP A 794 -36.56 -17.67 -23.92
N SER A 795 -35.55 -17.84 -24.77
CA SER A 795 -34.19 -18.25 -24.37
C SER A 795 -33.47 -17.16 -23.57
N GLY A 796 -33.64 -15.88 -23.92
CA GLY A 796 -33.10 -14.74 -23.19
C GLY A 796 -33.64 -14.60 -21.76
N TYR A 797 -34.96 -14.77 -21.57
CA TYR A 797 -35.57 -14.76 -20.23
C TYR A 797 -35.18 -16.00 -19.40
N ARG A 798 -34.93 -17.16 -20.04
CA ARG A 798 -34.37 -18.34 -19.37
C ARG A 798 -32.96 -18.07 -18.81
N ILE A 799 -32.10 -17.36 -19.55
CA ILE A 799 -30.81 -16.92 -19.03
C ILE A 799 -31.00 -16.04 -17.79
N LEU A 800 -31.89 -15.04 -17.84
CA LEU A 800 -32.15 -14.16 -16.70
C LEU A 800 -32.65 -14.93 -15.46
N GLY A 801 -33.56 -15.88 -15.64
CA GLY A 801 -34.02 -16.74 -14.54
C GLY A 801 -32.90 -17.58 -13.92
N ALA A 802 -32.01 -18.14 -14.75
CA ALA A 802 -30.86 -18.90 -14.26
C ALA A 802 -29.82 -18.02 -13.55
N VAL A 803 -29.59 -16.79 -14.03
CA VAL A 803 -28.74 -15.79 -13.35
C VAL A 803 -29.33 -15.42 -11.98
N ALA A 804 -30.63 -15.20 -11.89
CA ALA A 804 -31.31 -14.90 -10.62
C ALA A 804 -31.15 -16.04 -9.61
N LYS A 805 -31.23 -17.30 -10.04
CA LYS A 805 -30.96 -18.47 -9.19
C LYS A 805 -29.52 -18.53 -8.70
N VAL A 806 -28.54 -18.22 -9.57
CA VAL A 806 -27.14 -18.11 -9.15
C VAL A 806 -27.02 -17.06 -8.05
N ARG A 807 -27.62 -15.89 -8.22
CA ARG A 807 -27.63 -14.82 -7.22
C ARG A 807 -28.31 -15.24 -5.90
N GLU A 808 -29.43 -15.94 -5.95
CA GLU A 808 -30.13 -16.46 -4.77
C GLU A 808 -29.27 -17.43 -3.96
N ALA A 809 -28.42 -18.23 -4.61
CA ALA A 809 -27.48 -19.11 -3.92
C ALA A 809 -26.43 -18.37 -3.06
N PHE A 810 -26.23 -17.06 -3.27
CA PHE A 810 -25.38 -16.21 -2.43
C PHE A 810 -26.14 -15.47 -1.32
N GLN A 811 -27.46 -15.61 -1.22
CA GLN A 811 -28.23 -14.97 -0.14
C GLN A 811 -28.01 -15.70 1.19
N PRO A 812 -27.86 -14.96 2.31
CA PRO A 812 -27.87 -15.57 3.64
C PRO A 812 -29.19 -16.29 3.86
N GLN A 813 -29.14 -17.58 4.19
CA GLN A 813 -30.32 -18.31 4.62
C GLN A 813 -30.64 -17.84 6.05
N GLU A 814 -31.58 -16.89 6.20
CA GLU A 814 -32.01 -16.47 7.54
C GLU A 814 -32.63 -17.66 8.27
N PRO A 815 -32.25 -17.94 9.53
CA PRO A 815 -32.97 -18.92 10.33
C PRO A 815 -34.38 -18.38 10.62
N ASP A 816 -35.41 -19.17 10.33
CA ASP A 816 -36.80 -18.84 10.69
C ASP A 816 -36.90 -18.67 12.22
N PHE A 817 -36.97 -17.42 12.70
CA PHE A 817 -37.25 -17.15 14.11
C PHE A 817 -38.74 -17.37 14.39
N PRO A 818 -39.11 -18.06 15.48
CA PRO A 818 -40.51 -18.12 15.90
C PRO A 818 -41.02 -16.71 16.25
N PRO A 819 -42.30 -16.40 15.98
CA PRO A 819 -42.87 -15.11 16.33
C PRO A 819 -42.72 -14.86 17.85
N PRO A 820 -42.53 -13.59 18.28
CA PRO A 820 -42.46 -13.27 19.70
C PRO A 820 -43.74 -13.76 20.41
N PRO A 821 -43.62 -14.37 21.60
CA PRO A 821 -44.78 -14.87 22.33
C PRO A 821 -45.72 -13.73 22.69
N ASP A 822 -47.02 -13.96 22.57
CA ASP A 822 -48.05 -12.98 22.95
C ASP A 822 -48.10 -12.86 24.49
N LEU A 823 -47.69 -11.69 24.99
CA LEU A 823 -47.59 -11.39 26.42
C LEU A 823 -48.87 -10.74 26.98
N GLU A 824 -49.89 -10.49 26.15
CA GLU A 824 -51.10 -9.74 26.56
C GLU A 824 -52.01 -10.53 27.52
N HIS A 825 -51.77 -11.83 27.69
CA HIS A 825 -52.56 -12.73 28.53
C HIS A 825 -52.00 -12.99 29.94
N LEU A 826 -50.84 -12.41 30.32
CA LEU A 826 -50.32 -12.52 31.68
C LEU A 826 -50.98 -11.51 32.63
N ARG A 827 -52.13 -11.89 33.20
CA ARG A 827 -52.63 -11.32 34.46
C ARG A 827 -52.36 -12.29 35.59
N LEU A 828 -51.28 -12.07 36.34
CA LEU A 828 -51.13 -12.64 37.67
C LEU A 828 -52.08 -11.86 38.58
N THR A 829 -53.20 -12.47 38.95
CA THR A 829 -54.01 -12.01 40.07
C THR A 829 -53.13 -12.13 41.31
N ASP A 830 -52.73 -11.02 41.92
CA ASP A 830 -52.11 -11.01 43.25
C ASP A 830 -53.17 -11.47 44.27
N GLU A 831 -53.33 -12.79 44.42
CA GLU A 831 -54.03 -13.33 45.58
C GLU A 831 -53.18 -13.02 46.82
N LEU A 832 -53.66 -12.01 47.56
CA LEU A 832 -53.33 -11.62 48.93
C LEU A 832 -52.61 -12.74 49.70
N ALA A 833 -51.32 -12.53 49.97
CA ALA A 833 -50.53 -13.42 50.80
C ALA A 833 -51.23 -13.66 52.16
N PRO A 834 -51.38 -14.91 52.63
CA PRO A 834 -51.91 -15.18 53.96
C PRO A 834 -51.00 -14.57 55.03
N PRO A 835 -51.54 -14.11 56.18
CA PRO A 835 -50.71 -13.54 57.24
C PRO A 835 -49.68 -14.56 57.72
N LYS A 836 -48.41 -14.13 57.77
CA LYS A 836 -47.27 -14.96 58.18
C LYS A 836 -47.52 -15.59 59.56
N PRO A 837 -47.41 -16.92 59.73
CA PRO A 837 -47.21 -17.50 61.06
C PRO A 837 -45.84 -17.07 61.62
N PRO A 838 -45.66 -16.98 62.94
CA PRO A 838 -44.37 -16.60 63.54
C PRO A 838 -43.28 -17.60 63.15
N LEU A 839 -42.15 -17.10 62.64
CA LEU A 839 -41.00 -17.90 62.20
C LEU A 839 -40.27 -18.55 63.39
N PRO A 840 -39.82 -19.82 63.27
CA PRO A 840 -38.76 -20.37 64.11
C PRO A 840 -37.46 -19.59 63.86
N GLU A 841 -36.73 -19.26 64.92
CA GLU A 841 -35.42 -18.60 64.83
C GLU A 841 -34.42 -19.47 64.05
N GLY A 842 -33.81 -18.95 62.97
CA GLY A 842 -32.57 -19.53 62.44
C GLY A 842 -32.35 -19.63 60.92
N GLU A 843 -33.31 -19.32 60.04
CA GLU A 843 -33.07 -19.38 58.60
C GLU A 843 -33.02 -17.99 57.95
N VAL A 844 -31.80 -17.46 57.79
CA VAL A 844 -31.52 -16.32 56.90
C VAL A 844 -30.98 -16.82 55.56
N PRO A 845 -31.34 -16.19 54.42
CA PRO A 845 -30.77 -16.51 53.13
C PRO A 845 -29.24 -16.42 53.14
N PRO A 846 -28.52 -17.22 52.32
CA PRO A 846 -27.07 -17.16 52.26
C PRO A 846 -26.58 -15.72 51.95
N PRO A 847 -25.49 -15.26 52.58
CA PRO A 847 -24.95 -13.93 52.34
C PRO A 847 -24.57 -13.80 50.86
N ARG A 848 -25.07 -12.74 50.21
CA ARG A 848 -24.72 -12.44 48.81
C ARG A 848 -23.21 -12.11 48.77
N PRO A 849 -22.37 -12.88 48.04
CA PRO A 849 -20.99 -12.50 47.82
C PRO A 849 -20.93 -11.12 47.12
N PRO A 850 -19.82 -10.37 47.22
CA PRO A 850 -19.68 -9.13 46.48
C PRO A 850 -20.10 -9.35 45.02
N PRO A 851 -21.04 -8.57 44.47
CA PRO A 851 -21.42 -8.75 43.07
C PRO A 851 -20.17 -8.59 42.20
N PRO A 852 -19.92 -9.49 41.23
CA PRO A 852 -18.86 -9.26 40.26
C PRO A 852 -19.11 -7.91 39.57
N GLU A 853 -18.08 -7.09 39.43
CA GLU A 853 -18.20 -5.83 38.70
C GLU A 853 -18.55 -6.14 37.24
N GLU A 854 -19.81 -5.94 36.84
CA GLU A 854 -20.24 -6.07 35.43
C GLU A 854 -19.75 -4.91 34.55
N LYS A 855 -18.81 -4.08 35.04
CA LYS A 855 -18.30 -2.90 34.34
C LYS A 855 -17.01 -3.26 33.62
N ASP A 856 -17.05 -3.26 32.29
CA ASP A 856 -15.81 -3.18 31.48
C ASP A 856 -15.00 -1.95 31.94
N GLU A 857 -13.69 -2.09 32.09
CA GLU A 857 -12.78 -0.96 32.39
C GLU A 857 -12.87 0.11 31.29
N GLU A 858 -13.18 1.35 31.68
CA GLU A 858 -13.18 2.50 30.77
C GLU A 858 -11.76 2.96 30.45
N PHE A 859 -11.58 3.57 29.28
CA PHE A 859 -10.28 4.11 28.88
C PHE A 859 -9.86 5.27 29.80
N PRO A 860 -8.62 5.30 30.30
CA PRO A 860 -8.22 6.29 31.30
C PRO A 860 -8.27 7.71 30.73
N GLU A 861 -8.94 8.62 31.45
CA GLU A 861 -8.99 10.03 31.11
C GLU A 861 -7.59 10.69 31.21
N GLN A 862 -7.31 11.61 30.28
CA GLN A 862 -6.06 12.36 30.29
C GLN A 862 -6.19 13.55 31.25
N LYS A 863 -5.29 13.64 32.24
CA LYS A 863 -5.23 14.80 33.12
C LYS A 863 -4.49 15.94 32.42
N ALA A 864 -5.03 17.16 32.49
CA ALA A 864 -4.39 18.34 31.90
C ALA A 864 -2.98 18.55 32.51
N GLY A 865 -1.97 18.68 31.64
CA GLY A 865 -0.57 18.88 32.03
C GLY A 865 0.26 17.60 32.24
N GLU A 866 -0.30 16.40 32.02
CA GLU A 866 0.44 15.14 32.12
C GLU A 866 1.41 14.95 30.92
N ALA A 867 2.67 14.63 31.20
CA ALA A 867 3.70 14.42 30.18
C ALA A 867 3.55 13.02 29.53
N ILE A 868 2.85 12.95 28.39
CA ILE A 868 2.57 11.70 27.68
C ILE A 868 3.17 11.66 26.28
N ASN A 869 3.45 10.45 25.78
CA ASN A 869 3.77 10.24 24.37
C ASN A 869 2.47 10.22 23.54
N GLN A 870 2.17 11.35 22.88
CA GLN A 870 0.92 11.53 22.13
C GLN A 870 0.67 10.45 21.04
N PRO A 871 1.65 10.11 20.17
CA PRO A 871 1.43 9.06 19.17
C PRO A 871 1.09 7.67 19.77
N MET A 872 1.76 7.29 20.86
CA MET A 872 1.51 6.00 21.53
C MET A 872 0.14 5.96 22.22
N MET A 873 -0.24 7.06 22.89
CA MET A 873 -1.58 7.20 23.49
C MET A 873 -2.69 7.12 22.44
N MET A 874 -2.46 7.73 21.28
CA MET A 874 -3.40 7.66 20.16
C MET A 874 -3.54 6.23 19.64
N ALA A 875 -2.45 5.48 19.50
CA ALA A 875 -2.48 4.07 19.09
C ALA A 875 -3.25 3.20 20.10
N ALA A 876 -3.02 3.41 21.39
CA ALA A 876 -3.77 2.76 22.47
C ALA A 876 -5.28 3.02 22.36
N ARG A 877 -5.67 4.30 22.23
CA ARG A 877 -7.07 4.70 22.10
C ARG A 877 -7.72 4.09 20.85
N GLN A 878 -7.02 4.03 19.73
CA GLN A 878 -7.53 3.44 18.48
C GLN A 878 -7.84 1.95 18.58
N LEU A 879 -7.01 1.19 19.31
CA LEU A 879 -7.30 -0.23 19.58
C LEU A 879 -8.50 -0.35 20.52
N HIS A 880 -8.52 0.45 21.60
CA HIS A 880 -9.64 0.46 22.54
C HIS A 880 -10.96 0.79 21.83
N ASP A 881 -10.97 1.78 20.94
CA ASP A 881 -12.19 2.19 20.22
C ASP A 881 -12.73 1.13 19.27
N GLU A 882 -11.88 0.24 18.77
CA GLU A 882 -12.34 -0.93 18.01
C GLU A 882 -12.87 -2.02 18.94
N ALA A 883 -12.14 -2.34 20.01
CA ALA A 883 -12.50 -3.41 20.93
C ALA A 883 -13.75 -3.08 21.77
N ARG A 884 -13.98 -1.81 22.13
CA ARG A 884 -15.15 -1.35 22.90
C ARG A 884 -16.48 -1.53 22.17
N LYS A 885 -16.46 -1.71 20.85
CA LYS A 885 -17.67 -1.99 20.05
C LYS A 885 -18.31 -3.33 20.43
N TRP A 886 -17.53 -4.21 21.05
CA TRP A 886 -17.88 -5.60 21.34
C TRP A 886 -17.89 -5.87 22.85
N SER A 887 -18.79 -6.76 23.28
CA SER A 887 -18.75 -7.29 24.65
C SER A 887 -17.55 -8.22 24.80
N SER A 888 -16.88 -8.12 25.95
CA SER A 888 -15.78 -9.02 26.36
C SER A 888 -16.30 -10.39 26.83
N LYS A 889 -17.61 -10.50 27.15
CA LYS A 889 -18.24 -11.72 27.69
C LYS A 889 -18.23 -12.84 26.65
N GLY A 890 -17.41 -13.87 26.89
CA GLY A 890 -17.24 -15.01 25.98
C GLY A 890 -16.39 -14.68 24.75
N ASN A 891 -15.58 -13.62 24.82
CA ASN A 891 -14.68 -13.22 23.74
C ASN A 891 -13.32 -12.74 24.27
N ASP A 892 -12.41 -13.70 24.43
CA ASP A 892 -11.07 -13.44 24.99
C ASP A 892 -10.19 -12.61 24.05
N ILE A 893 -10.46 -12.60 22.74
CA ILE A 893 -9.78 -11.69 21.79
C ILE A 893 -10.09 -10.24 22.17
N ILE A 894 -11.36 -9.92 22.42
CA ILE A 894 -11.79 -8.57 22.81
C ILE A 894 -11.26 -8.22 24.20
N ALA A 895 -11.31 -9.16 25.16
CA ALA A 895 -10.77 -8.94 26.49
C ALA A 895 -9.26 -8.63 26.44
N ALA A 896 -8.48 -9.42 25.70
CA ALA A 896 -7.05 -9.19 25.52
C ALA A 896 -6.76 -7.88 24.79
N ALA A 897 -7.52 -7.54 23.74
CA ALA A 897 -7.36 -6.28 23.00
C ALA A 897 -7.63 -5.04 23.89
N LYS A 898 -8.68 -5.07 24.73
CA LYS A 898 -8.97 -4.01 25.71
C LYS A 898 -7.81 -3.86 26.71
N ARG A 899 -7.32 -4.96 27.29
CA ARG A 899 -6.15 -4.96 28.20
C ARG A 899 -4.90 -4.38 27.54
N MET A 900 -4.59 -4.80 26.30
CA MET A 900 -3.44 -4.28 25.55
C MET A 900 -3.52 -2.77 25.32
N ALA A 901 -4.71 -2.25 25.02
CA ALA A 901 -4.91 -0.82 24.83
C ALA A 901 -4.66 -0.03 26.12
N LEU A 902 -5.15 -0.52 27.27
CA LEU A 902 -4.94 0.12 28.57
C LEU A 902 -3.45 0.11 28.97
N LEU A 903 -2.78 -1.03 28.80
CA LEU A 903 -1.34 -1.14 29.04
C LEU A 903 -0.53 -0.23 28.10
N MET A 904 -0.92 -0.10 26.83
CA MET A 904 -0.25 0.82 25.91
C MET A 904 -0.45 2.30 26.30
N ALA A 905 -1.61 2.65 26.86
CA ALA A 905 -1.85 3.98 27.44
C ALA A 905 -0.96 4.25 28.67
N GLU A 906 -0.72 3.23 29.49
CA GLU A 906 0.26 3.30 30.58
C GLU A 906 1.70 3.49 30.06
N MET A 907 2.10 2.71 29.05
CA MET A 907 3.42 2.83 28.41
C MET A 907 3.66 4.25 27.86
N SER A 908 2.64 4.89 27.28
CA SER A 908 2.73 6.27 26.79
C SER A 908 3.16 7.27 27.87
N ARG A 909 2.73 7.08 29.13
CA ARG A 909 3.13 7.91 30.27
C ARG A 909 4.56 7.58 30.71
N LEU A 910 4.89 6.29 30.76
CA LEU A 910 6.19 5.79 31.23
C LEU A 910 7.37 6.22 30.34
N VAL A 911 7.13 6.48 29.05
CA VAL A 911 8.18 6.82 28.08
C VAL A 911 8.64 8.29 28.16
N ARG A 912 7.80 9.24 28.61
CA ARG A 912 8.14 10.68 28.72
C ARG A 912 8.32 11.19 30.15
N GLY A 913 7.86 10.48 31.17
CA GLY A 913 7.94 10.94 32.55
C GLY A 913 9.38 11.04 33.07
N GLY A 914 9.78 12.21 33.59
CA GLY A 914 11.05 12.43 34.29
C GLY A 914 11.24 11.63 35.59
N SER A 915 10.20 10.90 36.01
CA SER A 915 10.18 9.91 37.10
C SER A 915 10.03 8.47 36.56
N GLY A 916 10.51 8.20 35.34
CA GLY A 916 10.31 6.94 34.63
C GLY A 916 10.75 5.72 35.43
N ASN A 917 9.77 4.99 35.96
CA ASN A 917 10.00 3.72 36.64
C ASN A 917 10.43 2.69 35.59
N LYS A 918 11.75 2.52 35.41
CA LYS A 918 12.35 1.63 34.39
C LYS A 918 11.79 0.21 34.51
N ARG A 919 11.51 -0.25 35.74
CA ARG A 919 10.90 -1.55 36.03
C ARG A 919 9.45 -1.62 35.55
N ALA A 920 8.66 -0.57 35.77
CA ALA A 920 7.29 -0.49 35.27
C ALA A 920 7.24 -0.52 33.73
N LEU A 921 8.15 0.18 33.04
CA LEU A 921 8.21 0.17 31.58
C LEU A 921 8.47 -1.26 31.03
N ILE A 922 9.43 -1.98 31.62
CA ILE A 922 9.74 -3.36 31.22
C ILE A 922 8.56 -4.29 31.53
N GLN A 923 7.92 -4.13 32.69
CA GLN A 923 6.78 -4.95 33.09
C GLN A 923 5.57 -4.72 32.16
N CYS A 924 5.24 -3.47 31.89
CA CYS A 924 4.20 -3.08 30.95
C CYS A 924 4.41 -3.72 29.56
N ALA A 925 5.64 -3.68 29.03
CA ALA A 925 5.97 -4.35 27.76
C ALA A 925 5.79 -5.88 27.81
N LYS A 926 6.13 -6.53 28.92
CA LYS A 926 5.92 -7.98 29.12
C LYS A 926 4.43 -8.33 29.18
N ASP A 927 3.62 -7.51 29.83
CA ASP A 927 2.18 -7.75 29.96
C ASP A 927 1.46 -7.53 28.62
N ILE A 928 1.86 -6.51 27.86
CA ILE A 928 1.40 -6.32 26.47
C ILE A 928 1.77 -7.54 25.63
N ALA A 929 3.00 -8.06 25.76
CA ALA A 929 3.43 -9.22 25.01
C ALA A 929 2.60 -10.47 25.33
N LYS A 930 2.36 -10.74 26.62
CA LYS A 930 1.54 -11.86 27.07
C LYS A 930 0.11 -11.79 26.53
N ALA A 931 -0.51 -10.61 26.56
CA ALA A 931 -1.84 -10.42 26.00
C ALA A 931 -1.85 -10.55 24.45
N SER A 932 -0.77 -10.13 23.78
CA SER A 932 -0.63 -10.27 22.32
C SER A 932 -0.52 -11.74 21.87
N ASP A 933 0.12 -12.59 22.68
CA ASP A 933 0.21 -14.03 22.42
C ASP A 933 -1.16 -14.70 22.52
N GLU A 934 -2.00 -14.24 23.45
CA GLU A 934 -3.38 -14.70 23.61
C GLU A 934 -4.25 -14.36 22.38
N VAL A 935 -4.18 -13.10 21.90
CA VAL A 935 -4.84 -12.67 20.66
C VAL A 935 -4.40 -13.55 19.49
N THR A 936 -3.10 -13.75 19.32
CA THR A 936 -2.55 -14.54 18.21
C THR A 936 -3.03 -15.99 18.25
N ARG A 937 -3.00 -16.63 19.43
CA ARG A 937 -3.46 -18.00 19.62
C ARG A 937 -4.92 -18.18 19.23
N LEU A 938 -5.78 -17.28 19.71
CA LEU A 938 -7.23 -17.33 19.46
C LEU A 938 -7.56 -17.02 18.01
N ALA A 939 -6.91 -16.02 17.42
CA ALA A 939 -7.07 -15.67 16.01
C ALA A 939 -6.71 -16.83 15.08
N LYS A 940 -5.63 -17.57 15.38
CA LYS A 940 -5.26 -18.79 14.63
C LYS A 940 -6.31 -19.89 14.73
N GLU A 941 -6.97 -20.04 15.88
CA GLU A 941 -8.06 -21.01 16.01
C GLU A 941 -9.31 -20.59 15.22
N VAL A 942 -9.67 -19.30 15.25
CA VAL A 942 -10.76 -18.76 14.39
C VAL A 942 -10.44 -18.99 12.91
N ALA A 943 -9.21 -18.68 12.48
CA ALA A 943 -8.76 -18.89 11.11
C ALA A 943 -8.88 -20.37 10.69
N LYS A 944 -8.48 -21.29 11.58
CA LYS A 944 -8.55 -22.74 11.33
C LYS A 944 -9.98 -23.24 11.08
N GLN A 945 -10.98 -22.58 11.66
CA GLN A 945 -12.38 -22.99 11.56
C GLN A 945 -13.16 -22.26 10.47
N CYS A 946 -12.56 -21.21 9.89
CA CYS A 946 -13.11 -20.47 8.77
C CYS A 946 -13.11 -21.32 7.50
N THR A 947 -14.27 -21.44 6.86
CA THR A 947 -14.48 -22.13 5.57
C THR A 947 -14.16 -21.24 4.37
N ASP A 948 -13.98 -19.94 4.56
CA ASP A 948 -13.58 -19.01 3.50
C ASP A 948 -12.05 -18.90 3.45
N LYS A 949 -11.42 -19.38 2.37
CA LYS A 949 -9.96 -19.39 2.22
C LYS A 949 -9.35 -17.99 2.21
N ARG A 950 -10.02 -17.03 1.58
CA ARG A 950 -9.56 -15.63 1.47
C ARG A 950 -9.55 -14.96 2.84
N ILE A 951 -10.66 -15.00 3.56
CA ILE A 951 -10.76 -14.42 4.91
C ILE A 951 -9.76 -15.11 5.87
N ARG A 952 -9.66 -16.44 5.81
CA ARG A 952 -8.68 -17.20 6.60
C ARG A 952 -7.24 -16.76 6.33
N THR A 953 -6.87 -16.60 5.06
CA THR A 953 -5.52 -16.20 4.68
C THR A 953 -5.21 -14.77 5.15
N ASN A 954 -6.15 -13.85 4.99
CA ASN A 954 -6.01 -12.47 5.46
C ASN A 954 -5.83 -12.39 6.98
N LEU A 955 -6.64 -13.14 7.75
CA LEU A 955 -6.53 -13.22 9.20
C LEU A 955 -5.15 -13.76 9.65
N LEU A 956 -4.66 -14.81 8.99
CA LEU A 956 -3.33 -15.35 9.28
C LEU A 956 -2.22 -14.33 8.96
N GLN A 957 -2.26 -13.69 7.78
CA GLN A 957 -1.27 -12.70 7.37
C GLN A 957 -1.13 -11.55 8.37
N VAL A 958 -2.23 -11.11 8.99
CA VAL A 958 -2.17 -10.03 9.98
C VAL A 958 -1.76 -10.53 11.37
N CYS A 959 -2.32 -11.64 11.84
CA CYS A 959 -2.06 -12.12 13.20
C CYS A 959 -0.63 -12.66 13.38
N GLU A 960 -0.01 -13.18 12.32
CA GLU A 960 1.36 -13.72 12.36
C GLU A 960 2.45 -12.65 12.47
N ARG A 961 2.10 -11.38 12.27
CA ARG A 961 2.99 -10.24 12.52
C ARG A 961 3.14 -9.92 14.01
N ILE A 962 2.10 -10.23 14.81
CA ILE A 962 2.00 -9.83 16.22
C ILE A 962 3.17 -10.38 17.07
N PRO A 963 3.56 -11.67 16.99
CA PRO A 963 4.63 -12.22 17.82
C PRO A 963 5.98 -11.52 17.63
N THR A 964 6.31 -11.20 16.38
CA THR A 964 7.55 -10.49 16.02
C THR A 964 7.53 -9.06 16.55
N ILE A 965 6.45 -8.31 16.30
CA ILE A 965 6.32 -6.92 16.74
C ILE A 965 6.36 -6.84 18.28
N SER A 966 5.67 -7.74 18.97
CA SER A 966 5.66 -7.88 20.42
C SER A 966 7.04 -8.20 21.00
N THR A 967 7.82 -9.05 20.32
CA THR A 967 9.21 -9.34 20.71
C THR A 967 10.11 -8.12 20.55
N GLN A 968 9.98 -7.38 19.44
CA GLN A 968 10.67 -6.11 19.24
C GLN A 968 10.26 -5.07 20.31
N LEU A 969 8.98 -5.00 20.69
CA LEU A 969 8.50 -4.10 21.76
C LEU A 969 9.23 -4.37 23.07
N LYS A 970 9.41 -5.64 23.46
CA LYS A 970 10.17 -6.02 24.67
C LYS A 970 11.62 -5.56 24.61
N ILE A 971 12.28 -5.74 23.46
CA ILE A 971 13.68 -5.32 23.25
C ILE A 971 13.79 -3.80 23.33
N LEU A 972 12.98 -3.06 22.56
CA LEU A 972 12.99 -1.60 22.50
C LEU A 972 12.66 -0.97 23.85
N SER A 973 11.69 -1.53 24.59
CA SER A 973 11.34 -1.07 25.93
C SER A 973 12.49 -1.29 26.92
N THR A 974 13.22 -2.41 26.80
CA THR A 974 14.40 -2.70 27.62
C THR A 974 15.54 -1.72 27.30
N VAL A 975 15.80 -1.44 26.01
CA VAL A 975 16.79 -0.43 25.58
C VAL A 975 16.41 0.95 26.13
N LYS A 976 15.17 1.40 25.92
CA LYS A 976 14.70 2.71 26.40
C LYS A 976 14.82 2.82 27.92
N ALA A 977 14.50 1.75 28.66
CA ALA A 977 14.65 1.73 30.11
C ALA A 977 16.09 2.01 30.57
N THR A 978 17.11 1.55 29.84
CA THR A 978 18.53 1.85 30.15
C THR A 978 18.92 3.31 29.92
N MET A 979 18.08 4.10 29.22
CA MET A 979 18.39 5.48 28.81
C MET A 979 17.60 6.53 29.60
N LEU A 980 16.58 6.14 30.36
CA LEU A 980 15.73 7.07 31.11
C LEU A 980 16.49 7.74 32.27
N GLY A 981 16.41 9.08 32.34
CA GLY A 981 16.89 9.89 33.47
C GLY A 981 18.41 10.07 33.55
N ARG A 982 19.13 9.89 32.43
CA ARG A 982 20.60 9.90 32.39
C ARG A 982 21.12 11.16 31.68
N THR A 983 22.13 11.80 32.27
CA THR A 983 22.74 13.05 31.75
C THR A 983 23.93 12.84 30.82
N ASN A 984 24.47 11.61 30.76
CA ASN A 984 25.62 11.23 29.95
C ASN A 984 25.23 10.61 28.59
N ILE A 985 23.97 10.72 28.20
CA ILE A 985 23.42 10.24 26.94
C ILE A 985 23.01 11.46 26.14
N SER A 986 23.30 11.49 24.83
CA SER A 986 22.79 12.57 23.99
C SER A 986 21.27 12.48 23.92
N ASP A 987 20.61 13.63 23.91
CA ASP A 987 19.16 13.70 23.74
C ASP A 987 18.74 13.01 22.43
N GLU A 988 19.59 13.07 21.41
CA GLU A 988 19.39 12.44 20.09
C GLU A 988 19.32 10.90 20.15
N GLU A 989 20.22 10.22 20.88
CA GLU A 989 20.15 8.76 21.04
C GLU A 989 18.85 8.34 21.75
N SER A 990 18.48 9.09 22.78
CA SER A 990 17.26 8.83 23.58
C SER A 990 15.98 9.10 22.78
N GLU A 991 16.00 10.13 21.93
CA GLU A 991 14.90 10.47 21.03
C GLU A 991 14.71 9.41 19.95
N GLN A 992 15.78 8.99 19.26
CA GLN A 992 15.73 7.94 18.23
C GLN A 992 15.18 6.61 18.78
N ALA A 993 15.64 6.18 19.97
CA ALA A 993 15.11 4.99 20.62
C ALA A 993 13.61 5.12 20.95
N THR A 994 13.16 6.34 21.27
CA THR A 994 11.74 6.64 21.49
C THR A 994 10.94 6.53 20.20
N GLU A 995 11.45 7.06 19.09
CA GLU A 995 10.80 7.01 17.79
C GLU A 995 10.60 5.56 17.32
N MET A 996 11.64 4.72 17.44
CA MET A 996 11.54 3.29 17.12
C MET A 996 10.48 2.59 17.98
N LEU A 997 10.47 2.86 19.30
CA LEU A 997 9.49 2.28 20.22
C LEU A 997 8.06 2.72 19.89
N VAL A 998 7.87 4.00 19.57
CA VAL A 998 6.58 4.56 19.16
C VAL A 998 6.08 3.90 17.88
N HIS A 999 6.92 3.77 16.86
CA HIS A 999 6.52 3.17 15.59
C HIS A 999 6.17 1.68 15.76
N ASN A 1000 6.95 0.94 16.54
CA ASN A 1000 6.66 -0.45 16.87
C ASN A 1000 5.32 -0.59 17.64
N ALA A 1001 5.06 0.28 18.62
CA ALA A 1001 3.80 0.32 19.36
C ALA A 1001 2.60 0.62 18.45
N GLN A 1002 2.72 1.57 17.52
CA GLN A 1002 1.67 1.88 16.53
C GLN A 1002 1.35 0.65 15.67
N ASN A 1003 2.38 -0.05 15.18
CA ASN A 1003 2.21 -1.25 14.38
C ASN A 1003 1.55 -2.39 15.17
N LEU A 1004 1.91 -2.58 16.44
CA LEU A 1004 1.29 -3.60 17.28
C LEU A 1004 -0.21 -3.34 17.45
N MET A 1005 -0.58 -2.11 17.83
CA MET A 1005 -1.97 -1.73 18.04
C MET A 1005 -2.78 -1.86 16.75
N GLN A 1006 -2.20 -1.47 15.60
CA GLN A 1006 -2.85 -1.61 14.29
C GLN A 1006 -3.03 -3.08 13.90
N SER A 1007 -2.01 -3.94 14.04
CA SER A 1007 -2.13 -5.37 13.71
C SER A 1007 -3.12 -6.10 14.60
N VAL A 1008 -3.18 -5.78 15.90
CA VAL A 1008 -4.19 -6.35 16.81
C VAL A 1008 -5.59 -5.88 16.43
N LYS A 1009 -5.74 -4.60 16.10
CA LYS A 1009 -7.01 -4.02 15.65
C LYS A 1009 -7.54 -4.70 14.38
N GLU A 1010 -6.68 -4.87 13.37
CA GLU A 1010 -7.02 -5.58 12.14
C GLU A 1010 -7.34 -7.05 12.42
N THR A 1011 -6.59 -7.71 13.31
CA THR A 1011 -6.87 -9.09 13.74
C THR A 1011 -8.26 -9.22 14.38
N VAL A 1012 -8.69 -8.25 15.19
CA VAL A 1012 -10.06 -8.23 15.76
C VAL A 1012 -11.12 -8.19 14.66
N ARG A 1013 -10.93 -7.34 13.64
CA ARG A 1013 -11.89 -7.22 12.52
C ARG A 1013 -11.93 -8.46 11.65
N GLU A 1014 -10.77 -8.99 11.26
CA GLU A 1014 -10.67 -10.20 10.44
C GLU A 1014 -11.18 -11.45 11.19
N ALA A 1015 -10.98 -11.52 12.52
CA ALA A 1015 -11.52 -12.60 13.34
C ALA A 1015 -13.05 -12.54 13.44
N GLU A 1016 -13.64 -11.34 13.49
CA GLU A 1016 -15.08 -11.15 13.42
C GLU A 1016 -15.64 -11.54 12.05
N ALA A 1017 -15.03 -11.07 10.97
CA ALA A 1017 -15.41 -11.43 9.61
C ALA A 1017 -15.34 -12.96 9.38
N ALA A 1018 -14.27 -13.59 9.84
CA ALA A 1018 -14.10 -15.05 9.79
C ALA A 1018 -15.16 -15.80 10.59
N SER A 1019 -15.69 -15.19 11.66
CA SER A 1019 -16.67 -15.84 12.53
C SER A 1019 -18.02 -16.11 11.86
N ILE A 1020 -18.34 -15.38 10.80
CA ILE A 1020 -19.57 -15.55 10.01
C ILE A 1020 -19.49 -16.81 9.13
N LYS A 1021 -18.27 -17.22 8.75
CA LYS A 1021 -18.01 -18.34 7.83
C LYS A 1021 -17.32 -19.51 8.56
N ILE A 1022 -17.85 -19.89 9.71
CA ILE A 1022 -17.34 -21.02 10.49
C ILE A 1022 -18.00 -22.34 10.03
N ARG A 1023 -17.26 -23.45 10.11
CA ARG A 1023 -17.79 -24.80 9.86
C ARG A 1023 -19.03 -25.10 10.72
N THR A 1024 -20.01 -25.78 10.13
CA THR A 1024 -21.28 -26.14 10.79
C THR A 1024 -21.14 -27.09 11.99
N ASP A 1025 -20.02 -27.80 12.10
CA ASP A 1025 -19.65 -28.70 13.20
C ASP A 1025 -18.58 -28.11 14.15
N ALA A 1026 -18.29 -26.81 14.05
CA ALA A 1026 -17.22 -26.18 14.81
C ALA A 1026 -17.46 -26.22 16.32
N GLY A 1027 -16.48 -26.74 17.06
CA GLY A 1027 -16.51 -26.85 18.53
C GLY A 1027 -15.99 -25.61 19.29
N PHE A 1028 -15.42 -24.61 18.60
CA PHE A 1028 -14.96 -23.36 19.22
C PHE A 1028 -15.60 -22.17 18.53
N THR A 1029 -16.24 -21.28 19.29
CA THR A 1029 -16.82 -20.07 18.71
C THR A 1029 -16.69 -18.95 19.70
N LEU A 1030 -16.08 -17.85 19.27
CA LEU A 1030 -16.04 -16.63 20.07
C LEU A 1030 -17.35 -15.89 19.92
N ARG A 1031 -17.79 -15.26 21.01
CA ARG A 1031 -19.07 -14.56 21.04
C ARG A 1031 -18.91 -13.12 20.52
N TRP A 1032 -19.49 -12.83 19.36
CA TRP A 1032 -19.50 -11.49 18.78
C TRP A 1032 -20.84 -10.81 19.01
N VAL A 1033 -20.94 -9.98 20.06
CA VAL A 1033 -22.12 -9.17 20.36
C VAL A 1033 -21.72 -7.71 20.50
N ARG A 1034 -22.43 -6.82 19.81
CA ARG A 1034 -22.23 -5.38 19.90
C ARG A 1034 -22.63 -4.89 21.29
N LYS A 1035 -21.80 -4.04 21.88
CA LYS A 1035 -22.09 -3.43 23.18
C LYS A 1035 -23.28 -2.49 23.05
N THR A 1036 -24.28 -2.65 23.90
CA THR A 1036 -25.51 -1.85 23.94
C THR A 1036 -25.83 -1.48 25.39
N PRO A 1037 -26.71 -0.50 25.66
CA PRO A 1037 -27.06 -0.14 27.04
C PRO A 1037 -27.49 -1.34 27.92
N TRP A 1038 -28.13 -2.34 27.34
CA TRP A 1038 -28.60 -3.58 27.99
C TRP A 1038 -27.63 -4.77 27.84
N TYR A 1039 -26.55 -4.64 27.07
CA TYR A 1039 -25.50 -5.65 26.89
C TYR A 1039 -24.14 -5.00 27.12
N GLN A 1040 -23.79 -4.80 28.39
CA GLN A 1040 -22.54 -4.15 28.83
C GLN A 1040 -21.33 -5.08 28.75
#